data_AF-A0AAN9UUJ8-F1
#
_entry.id   AF-A0AAN9UUJ8-F1
#
_cell.length_a   1.000
_cell.length_b   1.000
_cell.length_c   1.000
_cell.angle_alpha   90.00
_cell.angle_beta   90.00
_cell.angle_gamma   90.00
#
_symmetry.space_group_name_H-M   'P 1'
#
loop_
_entity.id
_entity.type
_entity.pdbx_description
1 polymer ?
#
loop_
_entity_poly.entity_id
_entity_poly.type
_entity_poly.pdbx_seq_one_letter_code
_entity_poly.pdbx_strand_id
1 'polypeptide(L)'
;MVDMHLHDLAYSFPHSIEVVRREEGGFPFVFFLRPDVEEELVNRLKRDICQGHRGIIPMETLDTGDRLAIKEFLSGGRIRQISIDRVRNLCPDRPHLRQIVYLIRGLLVHRILLMTLKKRYGVQYGIHPLRDPVAVPFHAKGVPSEQSEFGHVDVAILLTCLAFYHGGINLQQTRQALESVLKSDDPASEYDKWTDDDDFPDYLRDWHSINVDDAQQLDHIWKCVKYKVAVIDYYMNHYVFPQHAKQFKVKLQSNGWDIPLFSTSEGAVSKTKLLTTGFSGTSDERANFPLTVKQDDLPSLAHTNAEVLTYLLQPRSRRCVVMEHNHKRLTEVTFLHLLRRHRIRILIDAGAQILEMNNMELAQTWLKVDGEATVALFFDGDKPYIISKQGTKTPLLASPYADNLSQVLVYVDEAHTRGTDLKFAPQAKAALTLGLGQTKDSLVQVTFFAPPEVNQSIRDLCLKRDLDEIDSRDVIYWLLNNTCNHLESLQPLFYAQGVDFCNRMQAAVDYPDFLTDDDQRTSYVAAIRQTERQTLQQLYAPKTKVNAKTKSAIRFNSKIARFTRDLENRRKDFQDTGQAVHASALQEVEQERELEYEVEAVRQVKRPIPYTPWTFPGLHRDLEIFANTGRIPAGSSCFIRIFKSLARTSLGRKYKINPESGSARLFITAEFERTVKLGIESTNDNFMRPVQWILYCPSPEAAVAVTPEEAEILLPLVRRSDNATYLLTYAAPATRRMLHFNNLKYYTIPSLPDSWSAPGWLRTELGFFAGRLYFEWSEYSTICDLLGIDASAPMLNESESSEGDTSDERATEASNETAITIPATDGQIDSKEISSSRPKPQRTGLSPKPFTFTQDYLSVRRRGQEISHTPMGFLCMGKPLHENHAFFRLEQSTRPKKRLAPVAMAQVDGGDAERVGDDMEVGEYDPSAALRGDEEHEEIEYDEAEMYHEEEEDPVSGSNVGKDGKSSEQSRHRGGRR
;
A
#
# COMPACT_ATOMS: atom_id res chain seq x y z
N MET A 1 6.45 4.12 7.88
CA MET A 1 7.10 3.65 9.12
C MET A 1 8.61 3.57 9.00
N VAL A 2 9.17 2.89 7.99
CA VAL A 2 10.63 2.78 7.75
C VAL A 2 11.36 4.11 7.95
N ASP A 3 10.93 5.17 7.24
CA ASP A 3 11.57 6.49 7.29
C ASP A 3 11.71 7.09 8.70
N MET A 4 10.74 6.84 9.59
CA MET A 4 10.78 7.32 10.98
C MET A 4 11.95 6.70 11.76
N HIS A 5 12.33 5.45 11.45
CA HIS A 5 13.44 4.75 12.12
C HIS A 5 14.80 5.06 11.51
N LEU A 6 14.87 5.51 10.26
CA LEU A 6 16.14 5.70 9.54
C LEU A 6 17.09 6.69 10.24
N HIS A 7 16.55 7.74 10.88
CA HIS A 7 17.38 8.70 11.64
C HIS A 7 18.06 8.03 12.84
N ASP A 8 17.29 7.36 13.69
CA ASP A 8 17.79 6.67 14.89
C ASP A 8 18.71 5.50 14.54
N LEU A 9 18.44 4.79 13.43
CA LEU A 9 19.30 3.71 12.92
C LEU A 9 20.64 4.26 12.44
N ALA A 10 20.65 5.35 11.66
CA ALA A 10 21.90 5.99 11.23
C ALA A 10 22.72 6.56 12.40
N TYR A 11 22.05 7.06 13.45
CA TYR A 11 22.73 7.50 14.67
C TYR A 11 23.29 6.33 15.50
N SER A 12 22.52 5.23 15.63
CA SER A 12 22.89 4.08 16.47
C SER A 12 23.90 3.13 15.80
N PHE A 13 23.89 3.07 14.46
CA PHE A 13 24.72 2.16 13.65
C PHE A 13 25.46 2.92 12.52
N PRO A 14 26.33 3.91 12.84
CA PRO A 14 26.93 4.81 11.84
C PRO A 14 27.88 4.13 10.84
N HIS A 15 28.23 2.86 11.04
CA HIS A 15 29.06 2.05 10.13
C HIS A 15 28.28 0.90 9.47
N SER A 16 26.97 0.81 9.69
CA SER A 16 26.12 -0.28 9.16
C SER A 16 25.05 0.22 8.19
N ILE A 17 24.73 1.52 8.17
CA ILE A 17 23.74 2.13 7.27
C ILE A 17 24.17 3.53 6.81
N GLU A 18 23.96 3.85 5.54
CA GLU A 18 23.99 5.23 5.02
C GLU A 18 22.59 5.63 4.54
N VAL A 19 22.17 6.86 4.87
CA VAL A 19 20.84 7.41 4.52
C VAL A 19 21.04 8.76 3.83
N VAL A 20 20.68 8.83 2.55
CA VAL A 20 20.82 10.03 1.72
C VAL A 20 19.43 10.65 1.51
N ARG A 21 19.22 11.83 2.09
CA ARG A 21 18.02 12.68 1.88
C ARG A 21 18.34 13.73 0.82
N ARG A 22 17.47 13.89 -0.17
CA ARG A 22 17.57 14.91 -1.22
C ARG A 22 16.97 16.23 -0.74
N GLU A 23 17.50 17.35 -1.23
CA GLU A 23 17.02 18.69 -0.88
C GLU A 23 15.58 18.94 -1.35
N GLU A 24 15.19 18.41 -2.51
CA GLU A 24 13.82 18.54 -3.02
C GLU A 24 12.79 17.62 -2.33
N GLY A 25 13.24 16.66 -1.49
CA GLY A 25 12.37 15.73 -0.76
C GLY A 25 12.21 14.34 -1.38
N GLY A 26 11.10 13.68 -1.03
CA GLY A 26 10.82 12.26 -1.33
C GLY A 26 11.45 11.28 -0.35
N PHE A 27 11.20 9.99 -0.56
CA PHE A 27 11.74 8.93 0.31
C PHE A 27 13.27 8.82 0.13
N PRO A 28 14.04 8.75 1.23
CA PRO A 28 15.51 8.74 1.18
C PRO A 28 16.06 7.48 0.50
N PHE A 29 17.23 7.61 -0.12
CA PHE A 29 18.01 6.44 -0.51
C PHE A 29 18.66 5.83 0.73
N VAL A 30 18.58 4.50 0.85
CA VAL A 30 19.05 3.75 2.02
C VAL A 30 20.02 2.67 1.57
N PHE A 31 21.23 2.69 2.12
CA PHE A 31 22.27 1.70 1.83
C PHE A 31 22.55 0.89 3.10
N PHE A 32 22.09 -0.37 3.11
CA PHE A 32 22.38 -1.31 4.19
C PHE A 32 23.75 -1.94 3.95
N LEU A 33 24.68 -1.70 4.88
CA LEU A 33 26.09 -2.12 4.78
C LEU A 33 26.34 -3.45 5.47
N ARG A 34 25.63 -3.71 6.58
CA ARG A 34 25.80 -4.87 7.45
C ARG A 34 24.45 -5.46 7.90
N PRO A 35 24.37 -6.77 8.21
CA PRO A 35 23.10 -7.42 8.60
C PRO A 35 22.53 -7.00 9.97
N ASP A 36 23.34 -6.41 10.85
CA ASP A 36 22.95 -5.98 12.20
C ASP A 36 21.83 -4.93 12.18
N VAL A 37 21.97 -3.91 11.34
CA VAL A 37 20.97 -2.85 11.17
C VAL A 37 19.77 -3.29 10.33
N GLU A 38 19.94 -4.29 9.44
CA GLU A 38 18.84 -4.93 8.73
C GLU A 38 17.88 -5.61 9.72
N GLU A 39 18.43 -6.42 10.63
CA GLU A 39 17.66 -7.10 11.68
C GLU A 39 17.06 -6.11 12.68
N GLU A 40 17.79 -5.07 13.08
CA GLU A 40 17.25 -4.04 13.99
C GLU A 40 16.09 -3.26 13.35
N LEU A 41 16.17 -2.88 12.07
CA LEU A 41 15.04 -2.26 11.36
C LEU A 41 13.81 -3.19 11.38
N VAL A 42 13.99 -4.46 11.01
CA VAL A 42 12.91 -5.45 11.00
C VAL A 42 12.33 -5.66 12.41
N ASN A 43 13.17 -5.68 13.45
CA ASN A 43 12.73 -5.82 14.84
C ASN A 43 11.95 -4.60 15.35
N ARG A 44 12.36 -3.38 14.99
CA ARG A 44 11.59 -2.15 15.30
C ARG A 44 10.23 -2.17 14.63
N LEU A 45 10.15 -2.50 13.33
CA LEU A 45 8.89 -2.61 12.60
C LEU A 45 7.96 -3.68 13.21
N LYS A 46 8.48 -4.87 13.53
CA LYS A 46 7.73 -5.93 14.22
C LYS A 46 7.18 -5.46 15.56
N ARG A 47 7.99 -4.77 16.38
CA ARG A 47 7.60 -4.25 17.69
C ARG A 47 6.47 -3.23 17.57
N ASP A 48 6.64 -2.24 16.70
CA ASP A 48 5.68 -1.15 16.52
C ASP A 48 4.31 -1.67 16.07
N ILE A 49 4.30 -2.59 15.07
CA ILE A 49 3.09 -3.29 14.60
C ILE A 49 2.45 -4.11 15.72
N CYS A 50 3.25 -4.85 16.49
CA CYS A 50 2.75 -5.62 17.64
C CYS A 50 2.24 -4.76 18.80
N GLN A 51 2.53 -3.46 18.79
CA GLN A 51 2.02 -2.45 19.72
C GLN A 51 0.84 -1.65 19.14
N GLY A 52 0.35 -1.97 17.93
CA GLY A 52 -0.77 -1.28 17.29
C GLY A 52 -0.44 0.09 16.66
N HIS A 53 0.85 0.45 16.52
CA HIS A 53 1.24 1.74 15.95
C HIS A 53 0.68 1.92 14.54
N ARG A 54 0.26 3.16 14.24
CA ARG A 54 -0.40 3.56 12.99
C ARG A 54 -1.71 2.80 12.66
N GLY A 55 -2.19 1.90 13.52
CA GLY A 55 -3.44 1.16 13.33
C GLY A 55 -3.41 0.07 12.26
N ILE A 56 -2.23 -0.37 11.80
CA ILE A 56 -2.08 -1.39 10.75
C ILE A 56 -2.76 -2.71 11.16
N ILE A 57 -2.57 -3.11 12.43
CA ILE A 57 -3.37 -4.15 13.08
C ILE A 57 -4.00 -3.48 14.30
N PRO A 58 -5.32 -3.60 14.52
CA PRO A 58 -6.00 -3.05 15.69
C PRO A 58 -5.73 -3.94 16.91
N MET A 59 -4.47 -4.03 17.34
CA MET A 59 -4.03 -4.92 18.41
C MET A 59 -4.82 -4.75 19.71
N GLU A 60 -5.30 -3.54 19.99
CA GLU A 60 -6.11 -3.21 21.17
C GLU A 60 -7.51 -3.86 21.16
N THR A 61 -8.04 -4.24 20.00
CA THR A 61 -9.35 -4.92 19.85
C THR A 61 -9.25 -6.45 19.84
N LEU A 62 -8.04 -7.02 19.72
CA LEU A 62 -7.83 -8.47 19.66
C LEU A 62 -7.70 -9.06 21.07
N ASP A 63 -8.01 -10.34 21.25
CA ASP A 63 -7.81 -11.01 22.53
C ASP A 63 -6.31 -11.27 22.83
N THR A 64 -5.98 -11.60 24.09
CA THR A 64 -4.58 -11.82 24.52
C THR A 64 -3.89 -12.97 23.78
N GLY A 65 -4.62 -14.05 23.49
CA GLY A 65 -4.12 -15.21 22.75
C GLY A 65 -3.92 -14.92 21.26
N ASP A 66 -4.78 -14.11 20.64
CA ASP A 66 -4.62 -13.62 19.26
C ASP A 66 -3.38 -12.74 19.15
N ARG A 67 -3.22 -11.76 20.06
CA ARG A 67 -2.01 -10.90 20.14
C ARG A 67 -0.73 -11.74 20.25
N LEU A 68 -0.74 -12.78 21.10
CA LEU A 68 0.39 -13.70 21.27
C LEU A 68 0.63 -14.56 20.03
N ALA A 69 -0.43 -15.07 19.39
CA ALA A 69 -0.31 -15.85 18.16
C ALA A 69 0.26 -15.03 17.01
N ILE A 70 -0.21 -13.79 16.80
CA ILE A 70 0.35 -12.88 15.77
C ILE A 70 1.82 -12.55 16.08
N LYS A 71 2.16 -12.24 17.34
CA LYS A 71 3.54 -11.96 17.74
C LYS A 71 4.48 -13.14 17.48
N GLU A 72 4.03 -14.37 17.75
CA GLU A 72 4.77 -15.59 17.40
C GLU A 72 4.86 -15.79 15.88
N PHE A 73 3.75 -15.56 15.17
CA PHE A 73 3.65 -15.68 13.71
C PHE A 73 4.59 -14.73 12.95
N LEU A 74 4.88 -13.56 13.51
CA LEU A 74 5.84 -12.58 12.98
C LEU A 74 7.27 -12.74 13.54
N SER A 75 7.53 -13.67 14.46
CA SER A 75 8.85 -13.84 15.10
C SER A 75 9.91 -14.47 14.18
N GLY A 76 9.51 -15.16 13.12
CA GLY A 76 10.41 -15.82 12.15
C GLY A 76 10.97 -17.18 12.58
N GLY A 77 10.80 -17.57 13.85
CA GLY A 77 11.20 -18.90 14.35
C GLY A 77 10.25 -20.03 13.94
N ARG A 78 10.44 -21.22 14.54
CA ARG A 78 9.46 -22.31 14.46
C ARG A 78 8.20 -21.92 15.23
N ILE A 79 7.07 -21.85 14.53
CA ILE A 79 5.77 -21.47 15.09
C ILE A 79 5.01 -22.72 15.55
N ARG A 80 4.36 -22.64 16.70
CA ARG A 80 3.49 -23.70 17.24
C ARG A 80 2.21 -23.82 16.42
N GLN A 81 1.77 -25.05 16.17
CA GLN A 81 0.57 -25.33 15.38
C GLN A 81 -0.66 -24.56 15.87
N ILE A 82 -0.87 -24.49 17.19
CA ILE A 82 -1.92 -23.71 17.85
C ILE A 82 -1.95 -22.23 17.37
N SER A 83 -0.79 -21.61 17.19
CA SER A 83 -0.69 -20.22 16.75
C SER A 83 -0.93 -20.07 15.24
N ILE A 84 -0.62 -21.09 14.44
CA ILE A 84 -0.96 -21.14 13.02
C ILE A 84 -2.48 -21.24 12.84
N ASP A 85 -3.13 -22.15 13.56
CA ASP A 85 -4.57 -22.37 13.45
C ASP A 85 -5.37 -21.19 13.99
N ARG A 86 -4.88 -20.53 15.06
CA ARG A 86 -5.46 -19.27 15.56
C ARG A 86 -5.36 -18.13 14.55
N VAL A 87 -4.21 -17.95 13.89
CA VAL A 87 -4.06 -16.94 12.82
C VAL A 87 -4.90 -17.28 11.58
N ARG A 88 -5.05 -18.56 11.22
CA ARG A 88 -5.95 -18.99 10.13
C ARG A 88 -7.40 -18.57 10.39
N ASN A 89 -7.84 -18.64 11.64
CA ASN A 89 -9.20 -18.36 12.08
C ASN A 89 -9.34 -16.95 12.72
N LEU A 90 -8.38 -16.05 12.49
CA LEU A 90 -8.35 -14.71 13.08
C LEU A 90 -9.52 -13.85 12.56
N CYS A 91 -10.37 -13.40 13.48
CA CYS A 91 -11.51 -12.51 13.24
C CYS A 91 -12.35 -12.88 11.99
N PRO A 92 -13.19 -13.94 12.05
CA PRO A 92 -14.01 -14.37 10.91
C PRO A 92 -14.87 -13.25 10.30
N ASP A 93 -15.42 -12.36 11.13
CA ASP A 93 -16.22 -11.19 10.69
C ASP A 93 -15.38 -10.10 9.97
N ARG A 94 -14.05 -10.23 9.93
CA ARG A 94 -13.09 -9.24 9.40
C ARG A 94 -11.92 -9.92 8.68
N PRO A 95 -12.15 -10.63 7.55
CA PRO A 95 -11.12 -11.43 6.88
C PRO A 95 -9.89 -10.64 6.42
N HIS A 96 -10.04 -9.32 6.18
CA HIS A 96 -8.91 -8.43 5.86
C HIS A 96 -7.83 -8.38 6.96
N LEU A 97 -8.18 -8.56 8.25
CA LEU A 97 -7.19 -8.58 9.33
C LEU A 97 -6.25 -9.79 9.22
N ARG A 98 -6.80 -10.95 8.85
CA ARG A 98 -6.03 -12.16 8.55
C ARG A 98 -5.11 -11.94 7.34
N GLN A 99 -5.62 -11.36 6.26
CA GLN A 99 -4.83 -11.02 5.06
C GLN A 99 -3.64 -10.11 5.43
N ILE A 100 -3.86 -9.04 6.18
CA ILE A 100 -2.82 -8.12 6.66
C ILE A 100 -1.73 -8.85 7.46
N VAL A 101 -2.09 -9.79 8.34
CA VAL A 101 -1.11 -10.59 9.11
C VAL A 101 -0.25 -11.49 8.21
N TYR A 102 -0.84 -12.14 7.19
CA TYR A 102 -0.08 -12.92 6.21
C TYR A 102 0.84 -12.03 5.35
N LEU A 103 0.36 -10.87 4.89
CA LEU A 103 1.16 -9.90 4.12
C LEU A 103 2.36 -9.38 4.94
N ILE A 104 2.14 -8.96 6.18
CA ILE A 104 3.23 -8.49 7.08
C ILE A 104 4.26 -9.60 7.32
N ARG A 105 3.85 -10.87 7.38
CA ARG A 105 4.77 -12.01 7.43
C ARG A 105 5.61 -12.13 6.16
N GLY A 106 5.03 -11.96 4.96
CA GLY A 106 5.79 -11.86 3.72
C GLY A 106 6.80 -10.72 3.73
N LEU A 107 6.34 -9.51 4.05
CA LEU A 107 7.17 -8.29 4.10
C LEU A 107 8.35 -8.39 5.08
N LEU A 108 8.12 -8.87 6.31
CA LEU A 108 9.11 -8.80 7.41
C LEU A 108 9.81 -10.13 7.72
N VAL A 109 9.13 -11.28 7.60
CA VAL A 109 9.74 -12.59 7.88
C VAL A 109 10.38 -13.19 6.64
N HIS A 110 9.75 -13.04 5.47
CA HIS A 110 10.35 -13.47 4.20
C HIS A 110 11.28 -12.38 3.59
N ARG A 111 11.57 -11.31 4.35
CA ARG A 111 12.51 -10.21 4.01
C ARG A 111 12.19 -9.43 2.71
N ILE A 112 10.98 -9.54 2.15
CA ILE A 112 10.58 -8.89 0.89
C ILE A 112 10.71 -7.36 0.96
N LEU A 113 10.34 -6.73 2.09
CA LEU A 113 10.49 -5.28 2.28
C LEU A 113 11.97 -4.85 2.28
N LEU A 114 12.84 -5.63 2.93
CA LEU A 114 14.26 -5.33 3.00
C LEU A 114 14.95 -5.53 1.65
N MET A 115 14.58 -6.59 0.93
CA MET A 115 15.05 -6.90 -0.42
C MET A 115 14.75 -5.76 -1.40
N THR A 116 13.51 -5.25 -1.38
CA THR A 116 13.09 -4.13 -2.23
C THR A 116 13.76 -2.80 -1.84
N LEU A 117 13.90 -2.51 -0.54
CA LEU A 117 14.68 -1.35 -0.05
C LEU A 117 16.17 -1.40 -0.40
N LYS A 118 16.74 -2.59 -0.69
CA LYS A 118 18.14 -2.74 -1.11
C LYS A 118 18.36 -2.58 -2.62
N LYS A 119 17.30 -2.59 -3.44
CA LYS A 119 17.42 -2.31 -4.88
C LYS A 119 17.63 -0.81 -5.11
N ARG A 120 18.44 -0.47 -6.11
CA ARG A 120 18.77 0.92 -6.48
C ARG A 120 17.75 1.48 -7.48
N TYR A 121 17.00 2.51 -7.07
CA TYR A 121 16.09 3.24 -7.94
C TYR A 121 16.84 3.92 -9.09
N GLY A 122 16.28 3.86 -10.31
CA GLY A 122 16.87 4.40 -11.53
C GLY A 122 18.07 3.61 -12.08
N VAL A 123 18.47 2.51 -11.43
CA VAL A 123 19.59 1.64 -11.83
C VAL A 123 19.15 0.19 -12.00
N GLN A 124 18.36 -0.33 -11.05
CA GLN A 124 17.85 -1.71 -11.06
C GLN A 124 16.32 -1.77 -11.23
N TYR A 125 15.61 -0.68 -10.95
CA TYR A 125 14.16 -0.57 -11.15
C TYR A 125 13.72 0.90 -11.25
N GLY A 126 12.52 1.11 -11.79
CA GLY A 126 11.87 2.42 -11.90
C GLY A 126 10.63 2.35 -12.80
N ILE A 127 10.04 3.49 -13.14
CA ILE A 127 8.90 3.55 -14.08
C ILE A 127 9.43 3.76 -15.51
N HIS A 128 8.90 3.02 -16.48
CA HIS A 128 9.20 3.21 -17.90
C HIS A 128 8.35 4.37 -18.47
N PRO A 129 8.92 5.40 -19.12
CA PRO A 129 8.15 6.58 -19.57
C PRO A 129 7.04 6.29 -20.60
N LEU A 130 7.15 5.18 -21.34
CA LEU A 130 6.24 4.79 -22.43
C LEU A 130 5.36 3.56 -22.13
N ARG A 131 5.46 2.96 -20.92
CA ARG A 131 4.62 1.82 -20.51
C ARG A 131 3.66 2.25 -19.40
N ASP A 132 2.79 1.33 -19.02
CA ASP A 132 1.97 1.41 -17.81
C ASP A 132 2.80 1.84 -16.58
N PRO A 133 2.20 2.59 -15.63
CA PRO A 133 2.88 3.20 -14.48
C PRO A 133 3.27 2.20 -13.37
N VAL A 134 3.76 1.02 -13.72
CA VAL A 134 4.26 -0.04 -12.82
C VAL A 134 5.78 -0.07 -12.88
N ALA A 135 6.43 -0.46 -11.78
CA ALA A 135 7.88 -0.62 -11.76
C ALA A 135 8.36 -1.76 -12.67
N VAL A 136 9.30 -1.43 -13.55
CA VAL A 136 9.99 -2.37 -14.44
C VAL A 136 11.45 -2.56 -13.99
N PRO A 137 12.11 -3.67 -14.36
CA PRO A 137 13.55 -3.82 -14.23
C PRO A 137 14.31 -2.80 -15.11
N PHE A 138 15.53 -2.46 -14.72
CA PHE A 138 16.42 -1.60 -15.51
C PHE A 138 17.66 -2.41 -15.91
N HIS A 139 18.05 -2.33 -17.18
CA HIS A 139 19.26 -2.99 -17.67
C HIS A 139 20.55 -2.29 -17.24
N ALA A 140 20.45 -0.98 -16.97
CA ALA A 140 21.50 -0.12 -16.45
C ALA A 140 20.89 1.19 -15.94
N LYS A 141 21.71 2.06 -15.33
CA LYS A 141 21.32 3.44 -14.99
C LYS A 141 20.54 4.14 -16.11
N GLY A 142 19.29 4.52 -15.83
CA GLY A 142 18.43 5.29 -16.73
C GLY A 142 17.88 4.51 -17.94
N VAL A 143 18.17 3.21 -18.05
CA VAL A 143 17.72 2.35 -19.17
C VAL A 143 16.72 1.33 -18.63
N PRO A 144 15.41 1.66 -18.61
CA PRO A 144 14.37 0.71 -18.23
C PRO A 144 14.22 -0.41 -19.27
N SER A 145 13.74 -1.59 -18.86
CA SER A 145 13.41 -2.66 -19.79
C SER A 145 12.10 -2.38 -20.54
N GLU A 146 12.14 -2.57 -21.86
CA GLU A 146 11.00 -2.39 -22.78
C GLU A 146 9.90 -3.44 -22.55
N GLN A 147 10.25 -4.66 -22.11
CA GLN A 147 9.31 -5.79 -22.05
C GLN A 147 9.28 -6.54 -20.71
N SER A 148 10.33 -6.42 -19.88
CA SER A 148 10.43 -7.18 -18.63
C SER A 148 9.58 -6.58 -17.51
N GLU A 149 9.11 -7.43 -16.60
CA GLU A 149 8.33 -7.12 -15.40
C GLU A 149 8.83 -7.97 -14.22
N PHE A 150 8.49 -7.59 -12.98
CA PHE A 150 8.84 -8.38 -11.79
C PHE A 150 7.83 -9.52 -11.56
N GLY A 151 8.31 -10.77 -11.58
CA GLY A 151 7.44 -11.95 -11.47
C GLY A 151 6.72 -12.15 -10.13
N HIS A 152 7.22 -11.60 -9.02
CA HIS A 152 6.55 -11.66 -7.72
C HIS A 152 5.70 -10.41 -7.47
N VAL A 153 4.39 -10.61 -7.24
CA VAL A 153 3.38 -9.53 -7.09
C VAL A 153 3.76 -8.49 -6.01
N ASP A 154 4.00 -8.91 -4.76
CA ASP A 154 4.39 -7.96 -3.70
C ASP A 154 5.70 -7.20 -4.00
N VAL A 155 6.62 -7.79 -4.77
CA VAL A 155 7.86 -7.13 -5.20
C VAL A 155 7.53 -6.05 -6.23
N ALA A 156 6.70 -6.37 -7.23
CA ALA A 156 6.23 -5.39 -8.22
C ALA A 156 5.49 -4.22 -7.55
N ILE A 157 4.58 -4.49 -6.60
CA ILE A 157 3.83 -3.47 -5.86
C ILE A 157 4.78 -2.59 -5.04
N LEU A 158 5.68 -3.17 -4.23
CA LEU A 158 6.61 -2.40 -3.40
C LEU A 158 7.60 -1.57 -4.23
N LEU A 159 8.13 -2.12 -5.32
CA LEU A 159 9.02 -1.38 -6.20
C LEU A 159 8.27 -0.27 -6.95
N THR A 160 6.98 -0.45 -7.26
CA THR A 160 6.12 0.62 -7.80
C THR A 160 5.93 1.73 -6.77
N CYS A 161 5.56 1.39 -5.52
CA CYS A 161 5.48 2.35 -4.42
C CYS A 161 6.79 3.12 -4.22
N LEU A 162 7.94 2.41 -4.12
CA LEU A 162 9.25 3.04 -3.97
C LEU A 162 9.62 3.91 -5.18
N ALA A 163 9.29 3.48 -6.40
CA ALA A 163 9.56 4.25 -7.61
C ALA A 163 8.79 5.58 -7.63
N PHE A 164 7.54 5.61 -7.15
CA PHE A 164 6.79 6.86 -6.95
C PHE A 164 7.26 7.66 -5.73
N TYR A 165 7.63 7.02 -4.62
CA TYR A 165 8.17 7.74 -3.44
C TYR A 165 9.54 8.38 -3.71
N HIS A 166 10.34 7.81 -4.61
CA HIS A 166 11.58 8.40 -5.10
C HIS A 166 11.36 9.37 -6.26
N GLY A 167 10.56 9.03 -7.28
CA GLY A 167 10.33 9.89 -8.45
C GLY A 167 9.45 11.11 -8.17
N GLY A 168 8.50 10.96 -7.24
CA GLY A 168 7.35 11.84 -7.11
C GLY A 168 6.31 11.61 -8.21
N ILE A 169 5.22 12.37 -8.18
CA ILE A 169 4.27 12.47 -9.29
C ILE A 169 4.61 13.65 -10.20
N ASN A 170 4.34 13.51 -11.49
CA ASN A 170 4.49 14.58 -12.48
C ASN A 170 3.26 15.52 -12.52
N LEU A 171 3.36 16.61 -13.29
CA LEU A 171 2.31 17.63 -13.38
C LEU A 171 0.98 17.08 -13.92
N GLN A 172 1.02 16.18 -14.91
CA GLN A 172 -0.17 15.55 -15.50
C GLN A 172 -0.84 14.57 -14.53
N GLN A 173 -0.06 13.77 -13.82
CA GLN A 173 -0.54 12.86 -12.77
C GLN A 173 -1.18 13.64 -11.61
N THR A 174 -0.57 14.77 -11.24
CA THR A 174 -1.13 15.71 -10.25
C THR A 174 -2.45 16.29 -10.73
N ARG A 175 -2.56 16.64 -12.02
CA ARG A 175 -3.80 17.12 -12.63
C ARG A 175 -4.92 16.07 -12.51
N GLN A 176 -4.65 14.84 -12.96
CA GLN A 176 -5.62 13.73 -12.91
C GLN A 176 -6.10 13.46 -11.47
N ALA A 177 -5.16 13.34 -10.52
CA ALA A 177 -5.50 13.14 -9.12
C ALA A 177 -6.36 14.30 -8.55
N LEU A 178 -6.07 15.55 -8.95
CA LEU A 178 -6.80 16.72 -8.48
C LEU A 178 -8.21 16.81 -9.08
N GLU A 179 -8.39 16.45 -10.36
CA GLU A 179 -9.71 16.34 -11.00
C GLU A 179 -10.60 15.32 -10.29
N SER A 180 -10.05 14.16 -9.89
CA SER A 180 -10.75 13.14 -9.11
C SER A 180 -11.11 13.62 -7.70
N VAL A 181 -10.14 14.21 -6.96
CA VAL A 181 -10.41 14.76 -5.61
C VAL A 181 -11.56 15.78 -5.64
N LEU A 182 -11.58 16.67 -6.63
CA LEU A 182 -12.61 17.71 -6.76
C LEU A 182 -13.99 17.18 -7.20
N LYS A 183 -14.06 15.97 -7.77
CA LYS A 183 -15.32 15.27 -8.13
C LYS A 183 -15.82 14.32 -7.04
N SER A 184 -14.95 13.89 -6.12
CA SER A 184 -15.26 12.90 -5.07
C SER A 184 -16.43 13.30 -4.14
N ASP A 185 -16.96 12.32 -3.39
CA ASP A 185 -18.03 12.50 -2.39
C ASP A 185 -17.65 13.49 -1.25
N ASP A 186 -16.35 13.64 -0.94
CA ASP A 186 -15.85 14.56 0.09
C ASP A 186 -14.52 15.24 -0.33
N PRO A 187 -14.57 16.20 -1.28
CA PRO A 187 -13.38 16.91 -1.77
C PRO A 187 -12.65 17.67 -0.66
N ALA A 188 -13.38 18.10 0.37
CA ALA A 188 -12.82 18.86 1.48
C ALA A 188 -11.89 18.01 2.35
N SER A 189 -12.29 16.78 2.70
CA SER A 189 -11.43 15.87 3.49
C SER A 189 -10.22 15.39 2.68
N GLU A 190 -10.42 14.98 1.43
CA GLU A 190 -9.31 14.53 0.59
C GLU A 190 -8.31 15.65 0.30
N TYR A 191 -8.77 16.86 -0.01
CA TYR A 191 -7.88 18.00 -0.24
C TYR A 191 -7.24 18.55 1.04
N ASP A 192 -7.89 18.45 2.20
CA ASP A 192 -7.25 18.78 3.50
C ASP A 192 -6.01 17.88 3.73
N LYS A 193 -6.02 16.59 3.34
CA LYS A 193 -4.82 15.72 3.39
C LYS A 193 -3.67 16.25 2.53
N TRP A 194 -3.97 16.85 1.37
CA TRP A 194 -2.97 17.45 0.48
C TRP A 194 -2.40 18.72 1.09
N THR A 195 -3.21 19.50 1.81
CA THR A 195 -2.83 20.83 2.34
C THR A 195 -2.46 20.87 3.84
N ASP A 196 -2.36 19.75 4.55
CA ASP A 196 -1.95 19.65 5.98
C ASP A 196 -0.46 20.03 6.25
N ASP A 197 0.22 20.69 5.31
CA ASP A 197 1.59 21.19 5.50
C ASP A 197 1.58 22.70 5.85
N ASP A 198 2.44 23.13 6.76
CA ASP A 198 2.56 24.54 7.17
C ASP A 198 3.11 25.41 6.02
N ASP A 199 3.95 24.86 5.15
CA ASP A 199 4.54 25.59 4.00
C ASP A 199 3.61 25.71 2.78
N PHE A 200 2.42 25.10 2.82
CA PHE A 200 1.45 25.17 1.72
C PHE A 200 0.82 26.58 1.56
N PRO A 201 0.65 27.13 0.34
CA PRO A 201 0.16 28.51 0.19
C PRO A 201 -1.30 28.70 0.66
N ASP A 202 -1.53 29.64 1.58
CA ASP A 202 -2.84 29.89 2.21
C ASP A 202 -4.00 30.10 1.22
N TYR A 203 -3.74 30.77 0.09
CA TYR A 203 -4.76 31.04 -0.93
C TYR A 203 -5.15 29.81 -1.76
N LEU A 204 -4.37 28.73 -1.70
CA LEU A 204 -4.65 27.43 -2.30
C LEU A 204 -5.18 26.42 -1.27
N ARG A 205 -5.36 26.79 0.01
CA ARG A 205 -5.83 25.83 1.02
C ARG A 205 -7.32 25.49 0.88
N ASP A 206 -8.14 26.41 0.35
CA ASP A 206 -9.57 26.19 0.15
C ASP A 206 -9.86 25.51 -1.20
N TRP A 207 -10.39 24.30 -1.17
CA TRP A 207 -10.69 23.51 -2.38
C TRP A 207 -11.64 24.23 -3.35
N HIS A 208 -12.55 25.08 -2.86
CA HIS A 208 -13.47 25.85 -3.72
C HIS A 208 -12.76 26.90 -4.58
N SER A 209 -11.53 27.28 -4.23
CA SER A 209 -10.74 28.28 -4.96
C SER A 209 -9.90 27.69 -6.09
N ILE A 210 -9.80 26.36 -6.15
CA ILE A 210 -8.91 25.65 -7.06
C ILE A 210 -9.52 25.55 -8.46
N ASN A 211 -8.78 26.05 -9.44
CA ASN A 211 -9.08 25.83 -10.85
C ASN A 211 -7.98 24.96 -11.48
N VAL A 212 -8.34 23.76 -11.93
CA VAL A 212 -7.37 22.81 -12.52
C VAL A 212 -6.87 23.25 -13.90
N ASP A 213 -7.62 24.11 -14.59
CA ASP A 213 -7.21 24.71 -15.87
C ASP A 213 -6.30 25.94 -15.70
N ASP A 214 -6.13 26.43 -14.47
CA ASP A 214 -5.12 27.45 -14.17
C ASP A 214 -3.74 26.77 -14.02
N ALA A 215 -2.95 26.81 -15.10
CA ALA A 215 -1.62 26.23 -15.14
C ALA A 215 -0.65 26.79 -14.08
N GLN A 216 -0.86 28.02 -13.58
CA GLN A 216 -0.01 28.59 -12.52
C GLN A 216 -0.40 28.02 -11.15
N GLN A 217 -1.70 27.88 -10.86
CA GLN A 217 -2.16 27.19 -9.65
C GLN A 217 -1.70 25.74 -9.64
N LEU A 218 -1.87 25.02 -10.76
CA LEU A 218 -1.47 23.62 -10.87
C LEU A 218 0.04 23.41 -10.66
N ASP A 219 0.89 24.26 -11.24
CA ASP A 219 2.35 24.23 -11.02
C ASP A 219 2.72 24.54 -9.56
N HIS A 220 2.06 25.50 -8.91
CA HIS A 220 2.26 25.79 -7.50
C HIS A 220 1.83 24.63 -6.58
N ILE A 221 0.65 24.02 -6.82
CA ILE A 221 0.19 22.84 -6.08
C ILE A 221 1.20 21.70 -6.28
N TRP A 222 1.56 21.39 -7.53
CA TRP A 222 2.51 20.33 -7.88
C TRP A 222 3.84 20.48 -7.14
N LYS A 223 4.44 21.68 -7.13
CA LYS A 223 5.69 21.95 -6.40
C LYS A 223 5.60 21.63 -4.91
N CYS A 224 4.45 21.87 -4.29
CA CYS A 224 4.22 21.54 -2.87
C CYS A 224 3.88 20.06 -2.64
N VAL A 225 3.20 19.38 -3.57
CA VAL A 225 2.69 18.01 -3.33
C VAL A 225 3.46 16.88 -4.02
N LYS A 226 4.37 17.16 -4.95
CA LYS A 226 5.00 16.14 -5.82
C LYS A 226 5.65 14.97 -5.08
N TYR A 227 6.13 15.18 -3.86
CA TYR A 227 6.73 14.15 -3.00
C TYR A 227 5.90 13.81 -1.76
N LYS A 228 4.67 14.34 -1.64
CA LYS A 228 3.81 14.12 -0.47
C LYS A 228 3.17 12.73 -0.58
N VAL A 229 3.56 11.84 0.34
CA VAL A 229 3.12 10.43 0.37
C VAL A 229 1.60 10.29 0.26
N ALA A 230 0.81 11.11 0.97
CA ALA A 230 -0.65 11.06 0.87
C ALA A 230 -1.23 11.29 -0.54
N VAL A 231 -0.56 12.11 -1.37
CA VAL A 231 -0.97 12.42 -2.75
C VAL A 231 -0.47 11.34 -3.72
N ILE A 232 0.74 10.82 -3.47
CA ILE A 232 1.29 9.67 -4.19
C ILE A 232 0.42 8.43 -3.96
N ASP A 233 0.06 8.13 -2.72
CA ASP A 233 -0.81 7.03 -2.33
C ASP A 233 -2.20 7.17 -2.96
N TYR A 234 -2.77 8.39 -2.97
CA TYR A 234 -4.03 8.66 -3.65
C TYR A 234 -3.93 8.33 -5.14
N TYR A 235 -2.92 8.86 -5.85
CA TYR A 235 -2.73 8.59 -7.29
C TYR A 235 -2.53 7.10 -7.56
N MET A 236 -1.69 6.40 -6.80
CA MET A 236 -1.45 4.97 -7.00
C MET A 236 -2.70 4.11 -6.77
N ASN A 237 -3.49 4.42 -5.74
CA ASN A 237 -4.68 3.65 -5.38
C ASN A 237 -5.88 3.88 -6.32
N HIS A 238 -5.91 4.97 -7.10
CA HIS A 238 -6.99 5.25 -8.06
C HIS A 238 -6.58 4.97 -9.52
N TYR A 239 -5.32 5.21 -9.89
CA TYR A 239 -4.87 5.21 -11.30
C TYR A 239 -3.78 4.18 -11.63
N VAL A 240 -3.13 3.57 -10.64
CA VAL A 240 -2.03 2.61 -10.89
C VAL A 240 -2.47 1.18 -10.57
N PHE A 241 -2.74 0.89 -9.30
CA PHE A 241 -2.99 -0.49 -8.87
C PHE A 241 -4.31 -1.09 -9.39
N PRO A 242 -5.46 -0.40 -9.38
CA PRO A 242 -6.71 -0.99 -9.88
C PRO A 242 -6.63 -1.35 -11.36
N GLN A 243 -6.09 -0.44 -12.18
CA GLN A 243 -5.97 -0.63 -13.62
C GLN A 243 -4.93 -1.69 -14.00
N HIS A 244 -3.75 -1.70 -13.34
CA HIS A 244 -2.56 -2.42 -13.83
C HIS A 244 -2.08 -3.58 -12.93
N ALA A 245 -2.41 -3.64 -11.63
CA ALA A 245 -1.95 -4.71 -10.73
C ALA A 245 -2.83 -5.98 -10.78
N LYS A 246 -3.11 -6.46 -12.00
CA LYS A 246 -4.03 -7.58 -12.26
C LYS A 246 -3.31 -8.94 -12.22
N GLN A 247 -3.96 -9.93 -11.60
CA GLN A 247 -3.52 -11.33 -11.59
C GLN A 247 -4.44 -12.19 -12.47
N PHE A 248 -3.86 -13.21 -13.11
CA PHE A 248 -4.60 -14.15 -13.93
C PHE A 248 -4.73 -15.51 -13.21
N LYS A 249 -5.80 -16.26 -13.48
CA LYS A 249 -6.05 -17.55 -12.80
C LYS A 249 -4.98 -18.58 -13.12
N VAL A 250 -4.55 -18.63 -14.38
CA VAL A 250 -3.52 -19.56 -14.88
C VAL A 250 -2.58 -18.84 -15.84
N LYS A 251 -1.35 -19.34 -15.92
CA LYS A 251 -0.37 -18.92 -16.94
C LYS A 251 0.19 -20.12 -17.70
N LEU A 252 0.66 -19.83 -18.91
CA LEU A 252 1.63 -20.64 -19.64
C LEU A 252 2.97 -19.91 -19.55
N GLN A 253 4.07 -20.66 -19.45
CA GLN A 253 5.41 -20.08 -19.40
C GLN A 253 6.42 -20.93 -20.16
N SER A 254 7.37 -20.27 -20.79
CA SER A 254 8.66 -20.81 -21.24
C SER A 254 9.78 -20.16 -20.43
N ASN A 255 11.00 -20.68 -20.51
CA ASN A 255 12.15 -20.10 -19.84
C ASN A 255 13.45 -20.40 -20.63
N GLY A 256 14.61 -19.92 -20.14
CA GLY A 256 15.90 -20.07 -20.83
C GLY A 256 16.32 -21.52 -21.15
N TRP A 257 15.74 -22.53 -20.50
CA TRP A 257 15.96 -23.94 -20.84
C TRP A 257 15.31 -24.38 -22.17
N ASP A 258 14.37 -23.61 -22.70
CA ASP A 258 13.67 -23.89 -23.97
C ASP A 258 14.43 -23.38 -25.22
N ILE A 259 15.41 -22.48 -25.05
CA ILE A 259 16.20 -21.92 -26.15
C ILE A 259 17.01 -23.03 -26.88
N PRO A 260 17.63 -24.00 -26.18
CA PRO A 260 18.20 -25.19 -26.81
C PRO A 260 17.12 -26.15 -27.32
N LEU A 261 17.11 -26.41 -28.63
CA LEU A 261 16.31 -27.49 -29.21
C LEU A 261 16.60 -28.83 -28.50
N PHE A 262 15.57 -29.45 -27.93
CA PHE A 262 15.63 -30.74 -27.25
C PHE A 262 14.76 -31.78 -27.97
N SER A 263 15.24 -33.02 -28.09
CA SER A 263 14.47 -34.13 -28.65
C SER A 263 14.67 -35.41 -27.85
N THR A 264 13.54 -36.01 -27.46
CA THR A 264 13.50 -37.28 -26.73
C THR A 264 13.67 -38.47 -27.66
N SER A 265 13.26 -38.36 -28.93
CA SER A 265 13.35 -39.45 -29.92
C SER A 265 14.80 -39.84 -30.25
N GLU A 266 15.12 -41.13 -30.15
CA GLU A 266 16.47 -41.65 -30.45
C GLU A 266 16.63 -42.12 -31.91
N GLY A 267 15.54 -42.17 -32.68
CA GLY A 267 15.53 -42.65 -34.07
C GLY A 267 15.51 -41.56 -35.15
N ALA A 268 15.14 -40.31 -34.80
CA ALA A 268 15.08 -39.21 -35.76
C ALA A 268 16.45 -38.56 -35.97
N VAL A 269 17.35 -39.26 -36.69
CA VAL A 269 18.55 -38.63 -37.25
C VAL A 269 18.13 -37.71 -38.40
N SER A 270 17.56 -36.55 -38.05
CA SER A 270 17.60 -35.40 -38.94
C SER A 270 19.07 -35.14 -39.26
N LYS A 271 19.39 -34.88 -40.54
CA LYS A 271 20.78 -34.70 -41.00
C LYS A 271 21.46 -33.47 -40.37
N THR A 272 20.69 -32.60 -39.71
CA THR A 272 21.17 -31.55 -38.82
C THR A 272 21.45 -32.11 -37.42
N LYS A 273 22.72 -32.30 -37.07
CA LYS A 273 23.12 -32.46 -35.66
C LYS A 273 22.55 -31.30 -34.84
N LEU A 274 21.99 -31.60 -33.67
CA LEU A 274 21.68 -30.56 -32.68
C LEU A 274 23.01 -29.99 -32.18
N LEU A 275 23.32 -28.76 -32.59
CA LEU A 275 24.58 -28.06 -32.31
C LEU A 275 24.36 -26.87 -31.38
N THR A 276 23.68 -27.10 -30.25
CA THR A 276 23.59 -26.09 -29.19
C THR A 276 24.76 -26.26 -28.21
N THR A 277 25.91 -25.69 -28.58
CA THR A 277 27.12 -25.64 -27.73
C THR A 277 27.31 -24.23 -27.17
N GLY A 278 27.58 -24.12 -25.86
CA GLY A 278 27.92 -22.84 -25.24
C GLY A 278 29.36 -22.41 -25.57
N PHE A 279 29.56 -21.12 -25.87
CA PHE A 279 30.88 -20.57 -26.19
C PHE A 279 31.73 -20.34 -24.93
N SER A 280 33.03 -20.63 -25.05
CA SER A 280 34.05 -20.63 -23.98
C SER A 280 34.43 -19.24 -23.39
N GLY A 281 33.64 -18.19 -23.64
CA GLY A 281 34.03 -16.80 -23.33
C GLY A 281 33.92 -16.39 -21.85
N THR A 282 32.88 -16.87 -21.16
CA THR A 282 32.54 -16.49 -19.77
C THR A 282 32.28 -17.76 -18.95
N SER A 283 33.22 -18.13 -18.07
CA SER A 283 33.13 -19.39 -17.32
C SER A 283 32.30 -19.32 -16.04
N ASP A 284 32.09 -18.14 -15.49
CA ASP A 284 31.68 -17.99 -14.09
C ASP A 284 30.21 -18.40 -13.92
N GLU A 285 29.36 -18.09 -14.90
CA GLU A 285 27.94 -18.48 -14.92
C GLU A 285 27.70 -19.94 -15.36
N ARG A 286 28.74 -20.71 -15.73
CA ARG A 286 28.63 -22.08 -16.27
C ARG A 286 27.83 -23.02 -15.37
N ALA A 287 27.85 -22.79 -14.05
CA ALA A 287 27.08 -23.58 -13.09
C ALA A 287 25.55 -23.51 -13.34
N ASN A 288 25.07 -22.39 -13.88
CA ASN A 288 23.65 -22.07 -14.05
C ASN A 288 23.13 -22.27 -15.49
N PHE A 289 23.95 -22.78 -16.41
CA PHE A 289 23.48 -23.15 -17.75
C PHE A 289 22.48 -24.33 -17.70
N PRO A 290 21.41 -24.32 -18.52
CA PRO A 290 20.51 -25.45 -18.68
C PRO A 290 21.27 -26.76 -18.92
N LEU A 291 20.81 -27.87 -18.33
CA LEU A 291 21.49 -29.18 -18.46
C LEU A 291 21.48 -29.75 -19.90
N THR A 292 20.74 -29.12 -20.80
CA THR A 292 20.75 -29.35 -22.25
C THR A 292 21.97 -28.74 -22.95
N VAL A 293 22.63 -27.73 -22.36
CA VAL A 293 23.80 -27.04 -22.90
C VAL A 293 25.08 -27.63 -22.33
N LYS A 294 26.08 -27.84 -23.18
CA LYS A 294 27.46 -28.11 -22.76
C LYS A 294 28.36 -26.99 -23.27
N GLN A 295 29.16 -26.40 -22.37
CA GLN A 295 30.27 -25.53 -22.72
C GLN A 295 31.45 -26.37 -23.23
N ASP A 296 32.06 -25.94 -24.33
CA ASP A 296 33.24 -26.58 -24.92
C ASP A 296 34.48 -25.73 -24.65
N ASP A 297 35.17 -26.02 -23.54
CA ASP A 297 36.32 -25.25 -23.07
C ASP A 297 37.56 -25.53 -23.94
N LEU A 298 37.96 -24.56 -24.75
CA LEU A 298 39.12 -24.69 -25.64
C LEU A 298 40.43 -24.69 -24.81
N PRO A 299 41.31 -25.71 -24.92
CA PRO A 299 42.56 -25.77 -24.15
C PRO A 299 43.48 -24.56 -24.36
N SER A 300 43.42 -23.94 -25.55
CA SER A 300 44.16 -22.72 -25.87
C SER A 300 43.68 -21.49 -25.10
N LEU A 301 42.42 -21.44 -24.64
CA LEU A 301 41.83 -20.30 -23.93
C LEU A 301 41.73 -20.51 -22.41
N ALA A 302 42.05 -21.70 -21.90
CA ALA A 302 41.95 -22.03 -20.48
C ALA A 302 42.74 -21.11 -19.53
N HIS A 303 43.75 -20.38 -20.04
CA HIS A 303 44.55 -19.44 -19.27
C HIS A 303 43.98 -18.01 -19.19
N THR A 304 43.04 -17.64 -20.06
CA THR A 304 42.56 -16.25 -20.23
C THR A 304 41.97 -15.66 -18.95
N ASN A 305 41.14 -16.43 -18.22
CA ASN A 305 40.62 -16.03 -16.91
C ASN A 305 41.72 -15.68 -15.90
N ALA A 306 42.78 -16.49 -15.84
CA ALA A 306 43.92 -16.22 -14.95
C ALA A 306 44.71 -15.00 -15.45
N GLU A 307 44.86 -14.84 -16.76
CA GLU A 307 45.55 -13.73 -17.40
C GLU A 307 44.89 -12.38 -17.06
N VAL A 308 43.55 -12.28 -17.16
CA VAL A 308 42.77 -11.10 -16.74
C VAL A 308 43.05 -10.74 -15.29
N LEU A 309 43.05 -11.73 -14.38
CA LEU A 309 43.40 -11.49 -12.98
C LEU A 309 44.85 -11.02 -12.81
N THR A 310 45.82 -11.57 -13.56
CA THR A 310 47.22 -11.08 -13.49
C THR A 310 47.33 -9.60 -13.86
N TYR A 311 46.54 -9.13 -14.84
CA TYR A 311 46.53 -7.73 -15.26
C TYR A 311 45.96 -6.78 -14.21
N LEU A 312 44.89 -7.17 -13.50
CA LEU A 312 44.31 -6.42 -12.39
C LEU A 312 45.21 -6.41 -11.13
N LEU A 313 46.10 -7.41 -11.03
CA LEU A 313 47.09 -7.55 -9.97
C LEU A 313 48.45 -6.85 -10.29
N GLN A 314 48.61 -6.22 -11.47
CA GLN A 314 49.83 -5.47 -11.81
C GLN A 314 49.99 -4.20 -10.96
N PRO A 315 51.22 -3.73 -10.69
CA PRO A 315 51.48 -2.53 -9.87
C PRO A 315 50.72 -1.26 -10.31
N ARG A 316 50.46 -1.09 -11.61
CA ARG A 316 49.68 0.04 -12.15
C ARG A 316 48.18 0.02 -11.76
N SER A 317 47.65 -1.16 -11.43
CA SER A 317 46.24 -1.40 -11.09
C SER A 317 46.02 -1.61 -9.59
N ARG A 318 47.09 -1.60 -8.77
CA ARG A 318 47.04 -1.94 -7.34
C ARG A 318 46.20 -0.99 -6.49
N ARG A 319 46.09 0.27 -6.90
CA ARG A 319 45.55 1.34 -6.06
C ARG A 319 44.02 1.28 -5.99
N CYS A 320 43.50 1.20 -4.77
CA CYS A 320 42.12 1.55 -4.45
C CYS A 320 42.05 2.97 -3.88
N VAL A 321 40.97 3.70 -4.13
CA VAL A 321 40.71 5.05 -3.63
C VAL A 321 39.30 5.07 -3.05
N VAL A 322 39.14 5.50 -1.80
CA VAL A 322 37.83 5.64 -1.17
C VAL A 322 37.19 6.98 -1.61
N MET A 323 35.95 6.93 -2.09
CA MET A 323 35.17 8.09 -2.53
C MET A 323 34.40 8.70 -1.35
N GLU A 324 35.12 9.15 -0.32
CA GLU A 324 34.52 9.76 0.88
C GLU A 324 35.06 11.17 1.20
N HIS A 325 34.25 11.94 1.93
CA HIS A 325 34.69 13.11 2.68
C HIS A 325 33.99 13.12 4.04
N ASN A 326 34.76 13.13 5.13
CA ASN A 326 34.25 13.04 6.52
C ASN A 326 33.28 11.84 6.72
N HIS A 327 33.64 10.67 6.20
CA HIS A 327 32.85 9.42 6.24
C HIS A 327 31.45 9.51 5.58
N LYS A 328 31.28 10.45 4.64
CA LYS A 328 30.09 10.54 3.79
C LYS A 328 30.45 10.34 2.33
N ARG A 329 29.52 9.76 1.56
CA ARG A 329 29.59 9.64 0.10
C ARG A 329 29.88 10.99 -0.55
N LEU A 330 30.78 11.00 -1.53
CA LEU A 330 31.03 12.19 -2.35
C LEU A 330 29.85 12.47 -3.29
N THR A 331 29.48 13.75 -3.42
CA THR A 331 28.65 14.23 -4.55
C THR A 331 29.40 14.04 -5.87
N GLU A 332 28.66 13.93 -6.98
CA GLU A 332 29.22 13.74 -8.32
C GLU A 332 30.25 14.82 -8.67
N VAL A 333 29.95 16.10 -8.40
CA VAL A 333 30.88 17.22 -8.62
C VAL A 333 32.17 17.04 -7.80
N THR A 334 32.05 16.67 -6.52
CA THR A 334 33.24 16.43 -5.67
C THR A 334 34.04 15.19 -6.11
N PHE A 335 33.38 14.18 -6.68
CA PHE A 335 34.05 13.02 -7.27
C PHE A 335 34.82 13.40 -8.54
N LEU A 336 34.26 14.24 -9.42
CA LEU A 336 34.98 14.76 -10.59
C LEU A 336 36.24 15.56 -10.19
N HIS A 337 36.19 16.32 -9.09
CA HIS A 337 37.38 16.97 -8.51
C HIS A 337 38.44 15.96 -8.02
N LEU A 338 38.02 14.81 -7.46
CA LEU A 338 38.92 13.73 -7.07
C LEU A 338 39.60 13.09 -8.29
N LEU A 339 38.86 12.83 -9.38
CA LEU A 339 39.40 12.33 -10.64
C LEU A 339 40.48 13.26 -11.20
N ARG A 340 40.21 14.58 -11.22
CA ARG A 340 41.19 15.60 -11.64
C ARG A 340 42.46 15.56 -10.78
N ARG A 341 42.32 15.49 -9.45
CA ARG A 341 43.46 15.38 -8.51
C ARG A 341 44.34 14.15 -8.79
N HIS A 342 43.73 13.06 -9.26
CA HIS A 342 44.43 11.81 -9.61
C HIS A 342 44.91 11.76 -11.07
N ARG A 343 44.65 12.81 -11.88
CA ARG A 343 44.92 12.89 -13.33
C ARG A 343 44.30 11.72 -14.10
N ILE A 344 43.07 11.35 -13.74
CA ILE A 344 42.26 10.39 -14.47
C ILE A 344 41.56 11.10 -15.63
N ARG A 345 41.61 10.51 -16.83
CA ARG A 345 40.89 11.00 -18.03
C ARG A 345 39.80 10.06 -18.53
N ILE A 346 39.67 8.87 -17.96
CA ILE A 346 38.67 7.87 -18.34
C ILE A 346 37.92 7.48 -17.07
N LEU A 347 36.59 7.56 -17.07
CA LEU A 347 35.72 7.14 -15.99
C LEU A 347 34.84 6.03 -16.51
N ILE A 348 34.91 4.87 -15.85
CA ILE A 348 34.12 3.68 -16.14
C ILE A 348 33.21 3.44 -14.94
N ASP A 349 31.95 3.81 -15.06
CA ASP A 349 30.97 3.79 -13.97
C ASP A 349 30.25 2.44 -13.84
N ALA A 350 31.03 1.36 -13.80
CA ALA A 350 30.55 -0.02 -13.67
C ALA A 350 29.85 -0.32 -12.33
N GLY A 351 29.88 0.62 -11.39
CA GLY A 351 29.25 0.53 -10.08
C GLY A 351 28.02 1.43 -9.92
N ALA A 352 27.57 2.07 -11.01
CA ALA A 352 26.47 3.04 -11.05
C ALA A 352 26.52 4.04 -9.87
N GLN A 353 27.65 4.74 -9.75
CA GLN A 353 27.92 5.70 -8.67
C GLN A 353 27.49 7.12 -9.03
N ILE A 354 27.42 7.44 -10.32
CA ILE A 354 26.73 8.63 -10.82
C ILE A 354 25.24 8.29 -10.80
N LEU A 355 24.44 8.94 -9.97
CA LEU A 355 23.02 8.67 -9.77
C LEU A 355 22.12 9.77 -10.36
N GLU A 356 22.51 11.04 -10.25
CA GLU A 356 21.66 12.20 -10.56
C GLU A 356 21.91 12.74 -11.97
N MET A 357 23.14 13.10 -12.34
CA MET A 357 23.44 13.61 -13.68
C MET A 357 23.25 12.55 -14.76
N ASN A 358 22.65 12.93 -15.90
CA ASN A 358 22.71 12.09 -17.10
C ASN A 358 24.12 12.13 -17.74
N ASN A 359 24.37 11.21 -18.68
CA ASN A 359 25.69 11.05 -19.31
C ASN A 359 26.25 12.33 -19.93
N MET A 360 25.38 13.16 -20.52
CA MET A 360 25.77 14.43 -21.14
C MET A 360 26.10 15.49 -20.09
N GLU A 361 25.26 15.63 -19.06
CA GLU A 361 25.46 16.57 -17.94
C GLU A 361 26.75 16.28 -17.18
N LEU A 362 27.03 14.99 -16.92
CA LEU A 362 28.28 14.59 -16.29
C LEU A 362 29.49 14.95 -17.15
N ALA A 363 29.45 14.64 -18.45
CA ALA A 363 30.55 14.96 -19.38
C ALA A 363 30.79 16.48 -19.49
N GLN A 364 29.73 17.29 -19.57
CA GLN A 364 29.83 18.75 -19.54
C GLN A 364 30.39 19.27 -18.21
N THR A 365 29.93 18.71 -17.09
CA THR A 365 30.39 19.12 -15.75
C THR A 365 31.84 18.73 -15.53
N TRP A 366 32.26 17.56 -16.01
CA TRP A 366 33.64 17.11 -15.95
C TRP A 366 34.57 18.01 -16.77
N LEU A 367 34.15 18.47 -17.96
CA LEU A 367 34.90 19.47 -18.75
C LEU A 367 35.10 20.80 -18.01
N LYS A 368 34.09 21.25 -17.27
CA LYS A 368 34.16 22.47 -16.43
C LYS A 368 35.11 22.26 -15.24
N VAL A 369 35.04 21.10 -14.59
CA VAL A 369 35.85 20.75 -13.41
C VAL A 369 37.33 20.51 -13.76
N ASP A 370 37.61 19.78 -14.84
CA ASP A 370 38.96 19.45 -15.30
C ASP A 370 39.72 20.69 -15.80
N GLY A 371 39.07 21.51 -16.63
CA GLY A 371 39.62 22.76 -17.15
C GLY A 371 40.70 22.61 -18.22
N GLU A 372 41.41 21.49 -18.33
CA GLU A 372 42.47 21.27 -19.33
C GLU A 372 41.89 20.73 -20.64
N ALA A 373 41.08 19.67 -20.60
CA ALA A 373 40.52 19.02 -21.78
C ALA A 373 39.56 19.95 -22.56
N THR A 374 39.53 19.83 -23.88
CA THR A 374 38.63 20.62 -24.75
C THR A 374 37.31 19.93 -25.05
N VAL A 375 37.30 18.60 -24.96
CA VAL A 375 36.20 17.72 -25.38
C VAL A 375 36.08 16.50 -24.46
N ALA A 376 34.87 15.97 -24.34
CA ALA A 376 34.57 14.74 -23.62
C ALA A 376 33.73 13.79 -24.48
N LEU A 377 33.95 12.48 -24.33
CA LEU A 377 33.17 11.40 -24.91
C LEU A 377 32.14 10.93 -23.87
N PHE A 378 30.90 10.74 -24.32
CA PHE A 378 29.83 10.10 -23.57
C PHE A 378 28.93 9.27 -24.51
N PHE A 379 28.08 8.41 -23.96
CA PHE A 379 27.10 7.64 -24.71
C PHE A 379 25.70 8.25 -24.59
N ASP A 380 24.96 8.22 -25.70
CA ASP A 380 23.56 8.67 -25.83
C ASP A 380 22.79 7.63 -26.64
N GLY A 381 22.04 6.77 -25.93
CA GLY A 381 21.79 5.41 -26.38
C GLY A 381 23.11 4.68 -26.70
N ASP A 382 23.05 3.67 -27.57
CA ASP A 382 24.20 2.83 -27.95
C ASP A 382 25.31 3.56 -28.74
N LYS A 383 25.27 4.89 -28.86
CA LYS A 383 26.12 5.67 -29.78
C LYS A 383 27.05 6.61 -29.02
N PRO A 384 28.38 6.55 -29.27
CA PRO A 384 29.33 7.47 -28.67
C PRO A 384 29.31 8.85 -29.34
N TYR A 385 29.18 9.89 -28.54
CA TYR A 385 29.25 11.30 -28.95
C TYR A 385 30.40 12.02 -28.25
N ILE A 386 30.97 12.99 -28.95
CA ILE A 386 31.87 14.00 -28.42
C ILE A 386 31.07 15.26 -28.09
N ILE A 387 31.24 15.81 -26.89
CA ILE A 387 30.79 17.14 -26.52
C ILE A 387 31.98 18.07 -26.28
N SER A 388 31.88 19.30 -26.79
CA SER A 388 32.88 20.36 -26.59
C SER A 388 32.55 21.24 -25.38
N LYS A 389 33.53 22.01 -24.90
CA LYS A 389 33.32 23.08 -23.89
C LYS A 389 32.26 24.12 -24.32
N GLN A 390 32.01 24.29 -25.61
CA GLN A 390 30.98 25.17 -26.17
C GLN A 390 29.58 24.52 -26.23
N GLY A 391 29.43 23.27 -25.79
CA GLY A 391 28.17 22.52 -25.82
C GLY A 391 27.86 21.84 -27.16
N THR A 392 28.67 22.03 -28.20
CA THR A 392 28.48 21.36 -29.50
C THR A 392 28.68 19.85 -29.34
N LYS A 393 27.66 19.08 -29.73
CA LYS A 393 27.59 17.61 -29.75
C LYS A 393 27.85 17.08 -31.16
N THR A 394 28.77 16.14 -31.31
CA THR A 394 29.18 15.55 -32.61
C THR A 394 29.36 14.04 -32.46
N PRO A 395 28.88 13.18 -33.37
CA PRO A 395 29.14 11.74 -33.33
C PRO A 395 30.64 11.44 -33.34
N LEU A 396 31.10 10.42 -32.58
CA LEU A 396 32.54 10.10 -32.49
C LEU A 396 33.19 9.89 -33.87
N LEU A 397 32.54 9.11 -34.74
CA LEU A 397 33.03 8.80 -36.10
C LEU A 397 33.12 10.02 -37.02
N ALA A 398 32.39 11.11 -36.72
CA ALA A 398 32.45 12.37 -37.45
C ALA A 398 33.39 13.40 -36.79
N SER A 399 34.07 13.02 -35.70
CA SER A 399 34.98 13.88 -34.94
C SER A 399 36.45 13.59 -35.30
N PRO A 400 37.36 14.56 -35.13
CA PRO A 400 38.81 14.35 -35.34
C PRO A 400 39.46 13.46 -34.25
N TYR A 401 38.67 12.90 -33.32
CA TYR A 401 39.14 12.11 -32.18
C TYR A 401 38.87 10.60 -32.32
N ALA A 402 38.20 10.17 -33.39
CA ALA A 402 37.82 8.76 -33.61
C ALA A 402 38.99 7.78 -33.49
N ASP A 403 40.15 8.13 -34.06
CA ASP A 403 41.35 7.28 -34.06
C ASP A 403 42.25 7.48 -32.81
N ASN A 404 42.00 8.49 -31.98
CA ASN A 404 42.88 8.83 -30.85
C ASN A 404 42.17 9.59 -29.72
N LEU A 405 41.81 8.86 -28.66
CA LEU A 405 41.14 9.39 -27.47
C LEU A 405 42.09 10.01 -26.41
N SER A 406 43.40 10.12 -26.67
CA SER A 406 44.38 10.53 -25.63
C SER A 406 44.19 11.94 -25.05
N GLN A 407 43.52 12.84 -25.76
CA GLN A 407 43.19 14.21 -25.33
C GLN A 407 41.71 14.42 -24.96
N VAL A 408 40.94 13.33 -24.89
CA VAL A 408 39.50 13.34 -24.62
C VAL A 408 39.26 12.85 -23.19
N LEU A 409 38.34 13.49 -22.45
CA LEU A 409 37.79 12.89 -21.22
C LEU A 409 36.74 11.85 -21.63
N VAL A 410 36.87 10.60 -21.22
CA VAL A 410 35.97 9.53 -21.68
C VAL A 410 35.12 9.04 -20.52
N TYR A 411 33.82 9.27 -20.59
CA TYR A 411 32.84 8.68 -19.69
C TYR A 411 32.18 7.46 -20.34
N VAL A 412 32.20 6.35 -19.62
CA VAL A 412 31.48 5.12 -19.93
C VAL A 412 30.59 4.83 -18.72
N ASP A 413 29.29 4.79 -18.93
CA ASP A 413 28.30 4.42 -17.91
C ASP A 413 28.26 2.89 -17.71
N GLU A 414 27.40 2.41 -16.82
CA GLU A 414 27.23 0.99 -16.53
C GLU A 414 26.88 0.17 -17.79
N ALA A 415 25.91 0.63 -18.59
CA ALA A 415 25.42 -0.03 -19.81
C ALA A 415 26.56 -0.31 -20.80
N HIS A 416 27.37 0.71 -21.08
CA HIS A 416 28.39 0.67 -22.13
C HIS A 416 29.73 0.10 -21.63
N THR A 417 29.83 -0.35 -20.37
CA THR A 417 31.02 -1.06 -19.88
C THR A 417 31.26 -2.41 -20.55
N ARG A 418 30.22 -3.01 -21.15
CA ARG A 418 30.27 -4.30 -21.85
C ARG A 418 30.00 -4.07 -23.35
N GLY A 419 30.61 -4.87 -24.21
CA GLY A 419 30.37 -4.84 -25.67
C GLY A 419 31.03 -3.69 -26.46
N THR A 420 31.49 -2.62 -25.81
CA THR A 420 32.08 -1.44 -26.47
C THR A 420 33.58 -1.59 -26.77
N ASP A 421 34.00 -1.49 -28.04
CA ASP A 421 35.41 -1.44 -28.45
C ASP A 421 35.94 0.01 -28.58
N LEU A 422 36.47 0.56 -27.48
CA LEU A 422 37.18 1.85 -27.48
C LEU A 422 38.70 1.64 -27.37
N LYS A 423 39.44 2.20 -28.34
CA LYS A 423 40.90 2.08 -28.42
C LYS A 423 41.59 3.16 -27.58
N PHE A 424 42.12 2.74 -26.43
CA PHE A 424 42.89 3.58 -25.53
C PHE A 424 44.41 3.42 -25.74
N ALA A 425 45.17 4.48 -25.45
CA ALA A 425 46.64 4.43 -25.50
C ALA A 425 47.20 3.50 -24.39
N PRO A 426 48.35 2.81 -24.58
CA PRO A 426 48.89 1.86 -23.60
C PRO A 426 49.20 2.41 -22.20
N GLN A 427 49.34 3.73 -22.08
CA GLN A 427 49.60 4.44 -20.82
C GLN A 427 48.35 5.15 -20.25
N ALA A 428 47.17 4.88 -20.81
CA ALA A 428 45.92 5.44 -20.34
C ALA A 428 45.61 5.01 -18.89
N LYS A 429 44.96 5.90 -18.14
CA LYS A 429 44.51 5.63 -16.76
C LYS A 429 43.03 5.90 -16.66
N ALA A 430 42.30 4.85 -16.29
CA ALA A 430 40.89 4.93 -15.99
C ALA A 430 40.62 4.75 -14.50
N ALA A 431 39.58 5.42 -14.01
CA ALA A 431 38.90 5.11 -12.78
C ALA A 431 37.79 4.10 -13.08
N LEU A 432 37.71 3.02 -12.30
CA LEU A 432 36.56 2.13 -12.26
C LEU A 432 35.85 2.32 -10.92
N THR A 433 34.59 2.70 -10.97
CA THR A 433 33.75 2.75 -9.78
C THR A 433 33.33 1.34 -9.36
N LEU A 434 33.18 1.10 -8.06
CA LEU A 434 32.65 -0.16 -7.54
C LEU A 434 31.22 -0.02 -7.00
N GLY A 435 30.39 -1.06 -7.15
CA GLY A 435 29.02 -1.14 -6.60
C GLY A 435 28.78 -2.43 -5.82
N LEU A 436 28.01 -2.38 -4.72
CA LEU A 436 27.92 -3.47 -3.72
C LEU A 436 27.65 -4.88 -4.27
N GLY A 437 26.84 -5.01 -5.33
CA GLY A 437 26.49 -6.29 -5.96
C GLY A 437 27.32 -6.67 -7.19
N GLN A 438 28.38 -5.92 -7.51
CA GLN A 438 29.18 -6.12 -8.72
C GLN A 438 29.91 -7.47 -8.70
N THR A 439 29.92 -8.14 -9.84
CA THR A 439 30.60 -9.44 -10.06
C THR A 439 31.91 -9.26 -10.84
N LYS A 440 32.71 -10.33 -10.91
CA LYS A 440 34.05 -10.35 -11.54
C LYS A 440 34.03 -9.93 -13.02
N ASP A 441 32.96 -10.21 -13.76
CA ASP A 441 32.90 -10.03 -15.22
C ASP A 441 32.70 -8.56 -15.65
N SER A 442 32.44 -7.63 -14.73
CA SER A 442 32.39 -6.17 -15.01
C SER A 442 33.74 -5.46 -14.84
N LEU A 443 34.88 -6.16 -14.97
CA LEU A 443 36.23 -5.65 -14.68
C LEU A 443 37.09 -5.37 -15.91
N VAL A 444 37.87 -4.29 -15.83
CA VAL A 444 38.88 -3.87 -16.83
C VAL A 444 40.14 -3.30 -16.12
N GLN A 445 41.26 -3.12 -16.85
CA GLN A 445 42.56 -2.71 -16.28
C GLN A 445 42.59 -1.23 -15.82
N VAL A 446 42.47 -0.96 -14.52
CA VAL A 446 42.12 0.37 -13.98
C VAL A 446 42.64 0.65 -12.57
N THR A 447 42.46 1.89 -12.09
CA THR A 447 42.48 2.26 -10.66
C THR A 447 41.07 2.14 -10.08
N PHE A 448 40.93 1.51 -8.91
CA PHE A 448 39.62 1.29 -8.28
C PHE A 448 39.17 2.50 -7.46
N PHE A 449 37.89 2.84 -7.56
CA PHE A 449 37.23 3.89 -6.77
C PHE A 449 36.03 3.28 -6.05
N ALA A 450 36.15 3.13 -4.73
CA ALA A 450 35.16 2.50 -3.87
C ALA A 450 34.39 3.55 -3.09
N PRO A 451 33.05 3.64 -3.20
CA PRO A 451 32.25 4.46 -2.28
C PRO A 451 32.28 3.88 -0.85
N PRO A 452 31.85 4.64 0.18
CA PRO A 452 31.97 4.23 1.58
C PRO A 452 31.37 2.84 1.83
N GLU A 453 30.21 2.55 1.25
CA GLU A 453 29.51 1.27 1.40
C GLU A 453 30.33 0.08 0.90
N VAL A 454 31.00 0.23 -0.24
CA VAL A 454 31.82 -0.83 -0.84
C VAL A 454 33.15 -0.97 -0.10
N ASN A 455 33.78 0.14 0.28
CA ASN A 455 34.99 0.12 1.10
C ASN A 455 34.75 -0.63 2.42
N GLN A 456 33.60 -0.42 3.08
CA GLN A 456 33.26 -1.17 4.30
C GLN A 456 33.01 -2.66 4.02
N SER A 457 32.27 -2.99 2.96
CA SER A 457 32.00 -4.38 2.56
C SER A 457 33.29 -5.17 2.25
N ILE A 458 34.25 -4.55 1.56
CA ILE A 458 35.58 -5.14 1.31
C ILE A 458 36.35 -5.34 2.62
N ARG A 459 36.36 -4.35 3.54
CA ARG A 459 37.06 -4.44 4.83
C ARG A 459 36.52 -5.56 5.69
N ASP A 460 35.20 -5.67 5.79
CA ASP A 460 34.52 -6.67 6.61
C ASP A 460 34.83 -8.10 6.09
N LEU A 461 34.78 -8.32 4.76
CA LEU A 461 35.11 -9.60 4.16
C LEU A 461 36.60 -9.95 4.28
N CYS A 462 37.50 -8.97 4.08
CA CYS A 462 38.94 -9.17 4.18
C CYS A 462 39.47 -9.13 5.63
N LEU A 463 38.61 -8.94 6.64
CA LEU A 463 38.95 -8.78 8.05
C LEU A 463 39.98 -7.67 8.31
N LYS A 464 39.90 -6.58 7.55
CA LYS A 464 40.80 -5.41 7.63
C LYS A 464 40.29 -4.35 8.62
N ARG A 465 41.22 -3.74 9.34
CA ARG A 465 40.96 -2.61 10.25
C ARG A 465 40.91 -1.30 9.44
N ASP A 466 40.37 -0.25 10.02
CA ASP A 466 40.16 1.04 9.33
C ASP A 466 41.47 1.67 8.81
N LEU A 467 42.57 1.47 9.53
CA LEU A 467 43.91 1.96 9.16
C LEU A 467 44.63 1.10 8.11
N ASP A 468 44.14 -0.10 7.79
CA ASP A 468 44.77 -0.96 6.80
C ASP A 468 44.44 -0.45 5.39
N GLU A 469 45.44 -0.37 4.51
CA GLU A 469 45.23 0.00 3.10
C GLU A 469 44.50 -1.13 2.34
N ILE A 470 43.55 -0.75 1.49
CA ILE A 470 42.90 -1.65 0.52
C ILE A 470 43.65 -1.58 -0.81
N ASP A 471 43.96 -2.74 -1.39
CA ASP A 471 44.57 -2.84 -2.71
C ASP A 471 43.70 -3.70 -3.66
N SER A 472 44.15 -3.86 -4.92
CA SER A 472 43.38 -4.63 -5.91
C SER A 472 43.19 -6.11 -5.57
N ARG A 473 44.00 -6.72 -4.69
CA ARG A 473 43.80 -8.11 -4.25
C ARG A 473 42.53 -8.23 -3.40
N ASP A 474 42.30 -7.28 -2.50
CA ASP A 474 41.11 -7.26 -1.65
C ASP A 474 39.84 -7.08 -2.49
N VAL A 475 39.88 -6.13 -3.43
CA VAL A 475 38.78 -5.87 -4.37
C VAL A 475 38.46 -7.12 -5.20
N ILE A 476 39.48 -7.80 -5.74
CA ILE A 476 39.29 -9.02 -6.53
C ILE A 476 38.72 -10.16 -5.67
N TYR A 477 39.21 -10.34 -4.44
CA TYR A 477 38.67 -11.35 -3.53
C TYR A 477 37.19 -11.10 -3.22
N TRP A 478 36.83 -9.85 -2.98
CA TRP A 478 35.46 -9.41 -2.76
C TRP A 478 34.56 -9.61 -3.98
N LEU A 479 35.02 -9.27 -5.19
CA LEU A 479 34.24 -9.50 -6.42
C LEU A 479 34.05 -11.00 -6.74
N LEU A 480 35.04 -11.85 -6.44
CA LEU A 480 34.90 -13.30 -6.56
C LEU A 480 33.89 -13.84 -5.54
N ASN A 481 33.92 -13.36 -4.30
CA ASN A 481 32.95 -13.72 -3.27
C ASN A 481 31.52 -13.29 -3.65
N ASN A 482 31.34 -12.06 -4.16
CA ASN A 482 30.06 -11.58 -4.69
C ASN A 482 29.57 -12.47 -5.85
N THR A 483 30.46 -12.90 -6.73
CA THR A 483 30.13 -13.79 -7.85
C THR A 483 29.63 -15.15 -7.34
N CYS A 484 30.30 -15.75 -6.35
CA CYS A 484 29.81 -16.98 -5.70
C CYS A 484 28.43 -16.78 -5.05
N ASN A 485 28.26 -15.74 -4.23
CA ASN A 485 27.00 -15.44 -3.56
C ASN A 485 25.85 -15.22 -4.56
N HIS A 486 26.12 -14.54 -5.68
CA HIS A 486 25.15 -14.35 -6.75
C HIS A 486 24.73 -15.67 -7.40
N LEU A 487 25.70 -16.52 -7.76
CA LEU A 487 25.43 -17.84 -8.35
C LEU A 487 24.65 -18.76 -7.40
N GLU A 488 24.94 -18.73 -6.10
CA GLU A 488 24.20 -19.45 -5.06
C GLU A 488 22.76 -18.92 -4.95
N SER A 489 22.55 -17.61 -4.97
CA SER A 489 21.21 -16.99 -4.91
C SER A 489 20.30 -17.39 -6.09
N LEU A 490 20.89 -17.70 -7.24
CA LEU A 490 20.17 -18.15 -8.44
C LEU A 490 19.84 -19.66 -8.44
N GLN A 491 20.42 -20.49 -7.56
CA GLN A 491 20.18 -21.95 -7.56
C GLN A 491 18.70 -22.34 -7.41
N PRO A 492 17.88 -21.70 -6.53
CA PRO A 492 16.46 -22.06 -6.40
C PRO A 492 15.65 -21.73 -7.67
N LEU A 493 15.98 -20.64 -8.36
CA LEU A 493 15.38 -20.26 -9.64
C LEU A 493 15.76 -21.27 -10.73
N PHE A 494 17.05 -21.59 -10.85
CA PHE A 494 17.56 -22.60 -11.78
C PHE A 494 16.85 -23.96 -11.60
N TYR A 495 16.64 -24.37 -10.35
CA TYR A 495 15.90 -25.59 -10.02
C TYR A 495 14.43 -25.51 -10.46
N ALA A 496 13.74 -24.39 -10.20
CA ALA A 496 12.34 -24.21 -10.58
C ALA A 496 12.15 -24.24 -12.12
N GLN A 497 12.99 -23.50 -12.86
CA GLN A 497 13.00 -23.48 -14.32
C GLN A 497 13.29 -24.86 -14.94
N GLY A 498 14.26 -25.59 -14.38
CA GLY A 498 14.61 -26.94 -14.84
C GLY A 498 13.52 -27.97 -14.57
N VAL A 499 12.82 -27.89 -13.43
CA VAL A 499 11.67 -28.76 -13.12
C VAL A 499 10.49 -28.46 -14.04
N ASP A 500 10.18 -27.19 -14.28
CA ASP A 500 9.16 -26.76 -15.25
C ASP A 500 9.45 -27.30 -16.66
N PHE A 501 10.67 -27.10 -17.15
CA PHE A 501 11.12 -27.64 -18.44
C PHE A 501 10.94 -29.16 -18.51
N CYS A 502 11.37 -29.89 -17.47
CA CYS A 502 11.21 -31.35 -17.43
C CYS A 502 9.74 -31.79 -17.47
N ASN A 503 8.84 -31.06 -16.80
CA ASN A 503 7.40 -31.35 -16.84
C ASN A 503 6.82 -31.10 -18.24
N ARG A 504 7.14 -29.96 -18.88
CA ARG A 504 6.63 -29.62 -20.22
C ARG A 504 7.16 -30.56 -21.30
N MET A 505 8.44 -30.95 -21.23
CA MET A 505 9.02 -31.95 -22.13
C MET A 505 8.44 -33.35 -21.89
N GLN A 506 8.06 -33.71 -20.66
CA GLN A 506 7.41 -34.98 -20.37
C GLN A 506 5.96 -34.99 -20.89
N ALA A 507 5.20 -33.90 -20.70
CA ALA A 507 3.86 -33.76 -21.26
C ALA A 507 3.85 -33.90 -22.79
N ALA A 508 4.86 -33.38 -23.49
CA ALA A 508 5.00 -33.54 -24.94
C ALA A 508 5.35 -34.98 -25.38
N VAL A 509 5.87 -35.82 -24.47
CA VAL A 509 6.09 -37.26 -24.70
C VAL A 509 4.83 -38.07 -24.40
N ASP A 510 4.08 -37.68 -23.36
CA ASP A 510 2.85 -38.36 -22.93
C ASP A 510 1.67 -38.09 -23.88
N TYR A 511 1.68 -36.93 -24.56
CA TYR A 511 0.65 -36.49 -25.52
C TYR A 511 1.28 -36.07 -26.87
N PRO A 512 1.78 -37.01 -27.69
CA PRO A 512 2.57 -36.69 -28.88
C PRO A 512 1.80 -35.97 -30.00
N ASP A 513 0.47 -36.17 -30.10
CA ASP A 513 -0.35 -35.64 -31.20
C ASP A 513 -1.15 -34.39 -30.80
N PHE A 514 -0.76 -33.70 -29.72
CA PHE A 514 -1.44 -32.53 -29.13
C PHE A 514 -1.70 -31.35 -30.09
N LEU A 515 -1.02 -31.31 -31.24
CA LEU A 515 -1.31 -30.33 -32.29
C LEU A 515 -2.52 -30.73 -33.15
N THR A 516 -2.74 -32.02 -33.37
CA THR A 516 -3.76 -32.56 -34.30
C THR A 516 -4.96 -33.20 -33.61
N ASP A 517 -4.82 -33.65 -32.38
CA ASP A 517 -5.87 -34.30 -31.58
C ASP A 517 -6.31 -33.40 -30.41
N ASP A 518 -7.61 -33.12 -30.31
CA ASP A 518 -8.15 -32.14 -29.36
C ASP A 518 -8.17 -32.66 -27.90
N ASP A 519 -8.31 -33.96 -27.69
CA ASP A 519 -8.29 -34.59 -26.36
C ASP A 519 -6.86 -34.62 -25.80
N GLN A 520 -5.88 -34.96 -26.64
CA GLN A 520 -4.45 -34.83 -26.34
C GLN A 520 -4.06 -33.36 -26.14
N ARG A 521 -4.58 -32.41 -26.95
CA ARG A 521 -4.34 -30.97 -26.75
C ARG A 521 -4.83 -30.51 -25.38
N THR A 522 -6.06 -30.88 -25.02
CA THR A 522 -6.66 -30.52 -23.74
C THR A 522 -5.84 -31.08 -22.56
N SER A 523 -5.40 -32.33 -22.67
CA SER A 523 -4.59 -33.00 -21.66
C SER A 523 -3.18 -32.40 -21.54
N TYR A 524 -2.53 -32.12 -22.67
CA TYR A 524 -1.23 -31.44 -22.73
C TYR A 524 -1.30 -30.05 -22.10
N VAL A 525 -2.28 -29.24 -22.51
CA VAL A 525 -2.51 -27.89 -21.98
C VAL A 525 -2.80 -27.94 -20.47
N ALA A 526 -3.59 -28.90 -19.99
CA ALA A 526 -3.81 -29.09 -18.56
C ALA A 526 -2.54 -29.47 -17.77
N ALA A 527 -1.61 -30.22 -18.39
CA ALA A 527 -0.34 -30.61 -17.77
C ALA A 527 0.71 -29.49 -17.73
N ILE A 528 0.68 -28.54 -18.68
CA ILE A 528 1.64 -27.42 -18.75
C ILE A 528 1.12 -26.11 -18.13
N ARG A 529 -0.19 -25.98 -17.91
CA ARG A 529 -0.80 -24.83 -17.21
C ARG A 529 -0.33 -24.77 -15.77
N GLN A 530 0.04 -23.57 -15.34
CA GLN A 530 0.37 -23.28 -13.95
C GLN A 530 -0.66 -22.35 -13.32
N THR A 531 -1.02 -22.57 -12.07
CA THR A 531 -1.81 -21.61 -11.27
C THR A 531 -0.95 -20.38 -10.99
N GLU A 532 -1.35 -19.22 -11.51
CA GLU A 532 -0.65 -17.95 -11.27
C GLU A 532 -1.23 -17.25 -10.03
N ARG A 533 -2.56 -17.11 -9.95
CA ARG A 533 -3.26 -16.55 -8.79
C ARG A 533 -2.96 -17.37 -7.53
N GLN A 534 -2.36 -16.74 -6.53
CA GLN A 534 -2.02 -17.36 -5.24
C GLN A 534 -2.55 -16.51 -4.09
N THR A 535 -3.13 -17.14 -3.08
CA THR A 535 -3.59 -16.43 -1.88
C THR A 535 -2.42 -16.07 -0.97
N LEU A 536 -2.57 -15.02 -0.15
CA LEU A 536 -1.57 -14.63 0.85
C LEU A 536 -1.26 -15.78 1.83
N GLN A 537 -2.22 -16.67 2.08
CA GLN A 537 -2.00 -17.88 2.87
C GLN A 537 -1.09 -18.87 2.12
N GLN A 538 -1.31 -19.12 0.82
CA GLN A 538 -0.46 -20.03 0.04
C GLN A 538 1.00 -19.51 -0.07
N LEU A 539 1.18 -18.19 -0.16
CA LEU A 539 2.48 -17.53 -0.22
C LEU A 539 3.22 -17.56 1.13
N TYR A 540 2.53 -17.22 2.24
CA TYR A 540 3.18 -16.85 3.51
C TYR A 540 2.85 -17.74 4.70
N ALA A 541 1.95 -18.73 4.59
CA ALA A 541 1.74 -19.68 5.68
C ALA A 541 3.02 -20.46 6.01
N PRO A 542 3.31 -20.70 7.31
CA PRO A 542 4.42 -21.56 7.70
C PRO A 542 4.23 -22.95 7.12
N LYS A 543 5.18 -23.38 6.27
CA LYS A 543 5.20 -24.73 5.72
C LYS A 543 5.51 -25.73 6.83
N THR A 544 4.48 -26.26 7.47
CA THR A 544 4.59 -27.50 8.23
C THR A 544 5.14 -28.59 7.30
N LYS A 545 5.85 -29.57 7.87
CA LYS A 545 6.27 -30.76 7.11
C LYS A 545 5.04 -31.62 6.82
N VAL A 546 4.21 -31.19 5.87
CA VAL A 546 3.27 -32.08 5.19
C VAL A 546 4.11 -33.22 4.65
N ASN A 547 3.86 -34.43 5.16
CA ASN A 547 4.49 -35.64 4.65
C ASN A 547 4.41 -35.59 3.14
N ALA A 548 5.54 -35.73 2.45
CA ALA A 548 5.54 -35.72 1.00
C ALA A 548 4.64 -36.87 0.53
N LYS A 549 3.37 -36.56 0.20
CA LYS A 549 2.43 -37.51 -0.38
C LYS A 549 3.17 -38.09 -1.56
N THR A 550 3.45 -39.38 -1.49
CA THR A 550 4.34 -40.10 -2.41
C THR A 550 3.88 -39.78 -3.81
N LYS A 551 4.59 -38.87 -4.52
CA LYS A 551 4.32 -38.62 -5.93
C LYS A 551 4.50 -39.99 -6.58
N SER A 552 3.40 -40.55 -7.11
CA SER A 552 3.43 -41.78 -7.87
C SER A 552 4.58 -41.65 -8.87
N ALA A 553 5.44 -42.66 -8.94
CA ALA A 553 6.69 -42.53 -9.68
C ALA A 553 6.40 -42.27 -11.16
N ILE A 554 6.37 -40.99 -11.54
CA ILE A 554 6.15 -40.52 -12.90
C ILE A 554 7.25 -41.18 -13.73
N ARG A 555 6.85 -42.01 -14.71
CA ARG A 555 7.79 -42.68 -15.61
C ARG A 555 8.32 -41.66 -16.61
N PHE A 556 9.19 -40.78 -16.13
CA PHE A 556 9.93 -39.88 -16.98
C PHE A 556 10.67 -40.65 -18.08
N ASN A 557 10.68 -40.10 -19.29
CA ASN A 557 11.58 -40.53 -20.36
C ASN A 557 13.02 -40.62 -19.82
N SER A 558 13.81 -41.62 -20.27
CA SER A 558 15.15 -41.90 -19.74
C SER A 558 16.09 -40.68 -19.70
N LYS A 559 15.98 -39.77 -20.68
CA LYS A 559 16.76 -38.52 -20.75
C LYS A 559 16.24 -37.48 -19.74
N ILE A 560 14.93 -37.29 -19.65
CA ILE A 560 14.29 -36.35 -18.71
C ILE A 560 14.54 -36.82 -17.26
N ALA A 561 14.40 -38.12 -17.00
CA ALA A 561 14.68 -38.74 -15.70
C ALA A 561 16.12 -38.49 -15.19
N ARG A 562 17.09 -38.31 -16.11
CA ARG A 562 18.45 -37.91 -15.76
C ARG A 562 18.47 -36.44 -15.31
N PHE A 563 17.88 -35.52 -16.07
CA PHE A 563 17.81 -34.11 -15.67
C PHE A 563 17.11 -33.93 -14.31
N THR A 564 15.97 -34.59 -14.09
CA THR A 564 15.27 -34.57 -12.79
C THR A 564 16.18 -35.04 -11.65
N ARG A 565 16.96 -36.11 -11.85
CA ARG A 565 17.91 -36.64 -10.84
C ARG A 565 19.07 -35.67 -10.60
N ASP A 566 19.63 -35.09 -11.64
CA ASP A 566 20.75 -34.13 -11.54
C ASP A 566 20.28 -32.85 -10.83
N LEU A 567 19.06 -32.39 -11.08
CA LEU A 567 18.39 -31.28 -10.36
C LEU A 567 18.12 -31.62 -8.88
N GLU A 568 17.62 -32.82 -8.58
CA GLU A 568 17.39 -33.28 -7.21
C GLU A 568 18.70 -33.42 -6.40
N ASN A 569 19.80 -33.80 -7.05
CA ASN A 569 21.11 -33.86 -6.40
C ASN A 569 21.62 -32.45 -6.06
N ARG A 570 21.64 -31.53 -7.03
CA ARG A 570 22.00 -30.11 -6.79
C ARG A 570 21.16 -29.49 -5.67
N ARG A 571 19.86 -29.79 -5.59
CA ARG A 571 18.98 -29.32 -4.53
C ARG A 571 19.30 -29.90 -3.14
N LYS A 572 19.89 -31.08 -3.04
CA LYS A 572 20.36 -31.66 -1.76
C LYS A 572 21.70 -31.06 -1.33
N ASP A 573 22.55 -30.72 -2.30
CA ASP A 573 23.84 -30.11 -2.06
C ASP A 573 23.74 -28.61 -1.72
N PHE A 574 22.61 -27.96 -2.06
CA PHE A 574 22.29 -26.58 -1.69
C PHE A 574 22.17 -26.42 -0.17
N GLN A 575 23.06 -25.60 0.41
CA GLN A 575 22.99 -25.16 1.79
C GLN A 575 22.41 -23.75 1.85
N ASP A 576 21.31 -23.57 2.56
CA ASP A 576 20.76 -22.23 2.84
C ASP A 576 21.67 -21.53 3.86
N THR A 577 22.43 -20.54 3.40
CA THR A 577 23.37 -19.76 4.21
C THR A 577 22.68 -18.70 5.08
N GLY A 578 21.34 -18.61 5.04
CA GLY A 578 20.56 -17.64 5.83
C GLY A 578 20.59 -16.21 5.30
N GLN A 579 21.39 -15.93 4.27
CA GLN A 579 21.35 -14.69 3.50
C GLN A 579 20.35 -14.75 2.34
N ALA A 580 19.95 -15.96 1.92
CA ALA A 580 18.98 -16.16 0.85
C ALA A 580 17.59 -15.68 1.28
N VAL A 581 16.97 -14.83 0.46
CA VAL A 581 15.55 -14.52 0.59
C VAL A 581 14.77 -15.82 0.33
N HIS A 582 13.70 -16.07 1.11
CA HIS A 582 12.95 -17.33 1.02
C HIS A 582 12.58 -17.66 -0.43
N ALA A 583 12.72 -18.92 -0.85
CA ALA A 583 12.70 -19.34 -2.26
C ALA A 583 11.44 -18.99 -3.09
N SER A 584 10.38 -18.47 -2.47
CA SER A 584 9.25 -17.82 -3.18
C SER A 584 9.59 -16.40 -3.64
N ALA A 585 10.28 -15.60 -2.84
CA ALA A 585 10.71 -14.23 -3.16
C ALA A 585 11.88 -14.19 -4.14
N LEU A 586 12.60 -15.31 -4.34
CA LEU A 586 13.52 -15.51 -5.48
C LEU A 586 12.80 -15.63 -6.83
N GLN A 587 11.47 -15.43 -6.87
CA GLN A 587 10.74 -14.96 -8.05
C GLN A 587 10.98 -13.45 -8.31
N GLU A 588 12.18 -12.92 -8.03
CA GLU A 588 12.69 -11.65 -8.60
C GLU A 588 12.94 -11.74 -10.12
N VAL A 589 12.27 -12.69 -10.80
CA VAL A 589 12.48 -12.98 -12.21
C VAL A 589 11.97 -11.79 -13.02
N GLU A 590 12.89 -11.17 -13.76
CA GLU A 590 12.57 -10.37 -14.93
C GLU A 590 11.86 -11.30 -15.93
N GLN A 591 10.54 -11.18 -16.02
CA GLN A 591 9.72 -11.96 -16.94
C GLN A 591 9.21 -11.04 -18.04
N GLU A 592 9.34 -11.46 -19.29
CA GLU A 592 8.59 -10.86 -20.39
C GLU A 592 7.17 -11.43 -20.37
N ARG A 593 6.18 -10.57 -20.56
CA ARG A 593 4.76 -10.94 -20.42
C ARG A 593 3.96 -10.46 -21.61
N GLU A 594 3.32 -11.39 -22.31
CA GLU A 594 2.26 -11.10 -23.26
C GLU A 594 0.91 -11.28 -22.57
N LEU A 595 0.00 -10.33 -22.78
CA LEU A 595 -1.34 -10.31 -22.19
C LEU A 595 -2.40 -10.24 -23.27
N GLU A 596 -3.35 -11.17 -23.23
CA GLU A 596 -4.57 -11.13 -24.02
C GLU A 596 -5.72 -10.68 -23.11
N TYR A 597 -6.30 -9.51 -23.39
CA TYR A 597 -7.37 -8.92 -22.60
C TYR A 597 -8.74 -9.28 -23.19
N GLU A 598 -9.46 -10.18 -22.53
CA GLU A 598 -10.90 -10.40 -22.79
C GLU A 598 -11.71 -9.70 -21.69
N VAL A 599 -12.39 -8.60 -22.04
CA VAL A 599 -13.11 -7.74 -21.09
C VAL A 599 -14.62 -7.76 -21.39
N GLU A 600 -15.34 -8.70 -20.77
CA GLU A 600 -16.81 -8.69 -20.75
C GLU A 600 -17.34 -7.86 -19.55
N ALA A 601 -17.48 -6.54 -19.73
CA ALA A 601 -18.03 -5.65 -18.72
C ALA A 601 -19.57 -5.52 -18.83
N VAL A 602 -20.32 -6.34 -18.08
CA VAL A 602 -21.80 -6.29 -18.05
C VAL A 602 -22.31 -5.32 -16.98
N ARG A 603 -22.49 -4.04 -17.34
CA ARG A 603 -23.03 -2.99 -16.44
C ARG A 603 -24.51 -3.21 -16.11
N GLN A 604 -24.81 -3.86 -14.98
CA GLN A 604 -26.18 -3.91 -14.44
C GLN A 604 -26.51 -2.64 -13.65
N VAL A 605 -27.28 -1.72 -14.25
CA VAL A 605 -27.75 -0.50 -13.56
C VAL A 605 -28.81 -0.86 -12.51
N LYS A 606 -28.38 -1.03 -11.26
CA LYS A 606 -29.26 -1.15 -10.08
C LYS A 606 -29.95 0.19 -9.83
N ARG A 607 -31.07 0.40 -10.52
CA ARG A 607 -31.89 1.62 -10.36
C ARG A 607 -32.30 1.77 -8.88
N PRO A 608 -32.17 2.97 -8.28
CA PRO A 608 -32.60 3.21 -6.91
C PRO A 608 -34.06 2.81 -6.71
N ILE A 609 -34.38 2.20 -5.57
CA ILE A 609 -35.76 1.85 -5.22
C ILE A 609 -36.57 3.15 -5.12
N PRO A 610 -37.68 3.30 -5.86
CA PRO A 610 -38.51 4.50 -5.78
C PRO A 610 -39.28 4.52 -4.46
N TYR A 611 -38.98 5.48 -3.59
CA TYR A 611 -39.71 5.69 -2.33
C TYR A 611 -40.76 6.80 -2.48
N THR A 612 -41.93 6.62 -1.88
CA THR A 612 -42.97 7.67 -1.84
C THR A 612 -42.70 8.60 -0.66
N PRO A 613 -42.59 9.92 -0.84
CA PRO A 613 -42.38 10.85 0.27
C PRO A 613 -43.62 11.00 1.16
N TRP A 614 -43.42 11.50 2.38
CA TRP A 614 -44.52 12.04 3.19
C TRP A 614 -44.90 13.44 2.72
N THR A 615 -46.19 13.75 2.77
CA THR A 615 -46.73 15.10 2.52
C THR A 615 -46.79 15.86 3.84
N PHE A 616 -46.17 17.03 3.92
CA PHE A 616 -46.20 17.87 5.12
C PHE A 616 -47.66 18.32 5.44
N PRO A 617 -48.21 17.99 6.62
CA PRO A 617 -49.60 18.28 6.96
C PRO A 617 -49.84 19.70 7.50
N GLY A 618 -48.78 20.50 7.68
CA GLY A 618 -48.81 21.79 8.37
C GLY A 618 -48.27 21.70 9.81
N LEU A 619 -48.15 22.86 10.47
CA LEU A 619 -47.60 22.96 11.82
C LEU A 619 -48.49 22.28 12.86
N HIS A 620 -47.91 21.41 13.70
CA HIS A 620 -48.66 20.73 14.76
C HIS A 620 -49.04 21.71 15.90
N ARG A 621 -50.28 21.65 16.38
CA ARG A 621 -50.81 22.55 17.42
C ARG A 621 -49.95 22.61 18.69
N ASP A 622 -49.43 21.47 19.15
CA ASP A 622 -48.59 21.43 20.35
C ASP A 622 -47.20 22.09 20.14
N LEU A 623 -46.69 22.10 18.89
CA LEU A 623 -45.47 22.80 18.53
C LEU A 623 -45.69 24.31 18.46
N GLU A 624 -46.85 24.75 17.96
CA GLU A 624 -47.30 26.15 18.06
C GLU A 624 -47.46 26.60 19.52
N ILE A 625 -48.04 25.77 20.39
CA ILE A 625 -48.14 26.05 21.84
C ILE A 625 -46.75 26.17 22.46
N PHE A 626 -45.82 25.26 22.16
CA PHE A 626 -44.45 25.35 22.65
C PHE A 626 -43.73 26.61 22.16
N ALA A 627 -43.87 26.98 20.88
CA ALA A 627 -43.28 28.18 20.32
C ALA A 627 -43.74 29.46 21.04
N ASN A 628 -45.04 29.60 21.29
CA ASN A 628 -45.60 30.78 21.96
C ASN A 628 -45.35 30.78 23.48
N THR A 629 -45.34 29.62 24.16
CA THR A 629 -45.38 29.56 25.64
C THR A 629 -44.13 29.00 26.30
N GLY A 630 -43.20 28.41 25.54
CA GLY A 630 -42.01 27.73 26.04
C GLY A 630 -42.30 26.42 26.80
N ARG A 631 -43.55 25.93 26.79
CA ARG A 631 -44.00 24.75 27.55
C ARG A 631 -44.48 23.64 26.62
N ILE A 632 -43.90 22.45 26.78
CA ILE A 632 -44.34 21.23 26.08
C ILE A 632 -45.63 20.74 26.74
N PRO A 633 -46.74 20.53 25.99
CA PRO A 633 -47.97 19.97 26.54
C PRO A 633 -47.78 18.54 27.08
N ALA A 634 -48.32 18.26 28.25
CA ALA A 634 -48.21 16.94 28.89
C ALA A 634 -48.91 15.87 28.04
N GLY A 635 -48.21 14.78 27.73
CA GLY A 635 -48.72 13.68 26.91
C GLY A 635 -48.74 13.96 25.39
N SER A 636 -48.16 15.08 24.93
CA SER A 636 -48.08 15.38 23.49
C SER A 636 -47.33 14.28 22.73
N SER A 637 -47.94 13.80 21.64
CA SER A 637 -47.32 12.88 20.68
C SER A 637 -46.39 13.58 19.67
N CYS A 638 -46.35 14.91 19.68
CA CYS A 638 -45.54 15.71 18.75
C CYS A 638 -44.05 15.67 19.10
N PHE A 639 -43.70 15.61 20.38
CA PHE A 639 -42.32 15.69 20.85
C PHE A 639 -41.75 14.31 21.19
N ILE A 640 -40.76 13.87 20.41
CA ILE A 640 -40.10 12.58 20.56
C ILE A 640 -38.68 12.84 21.06
N ARG A 641 -38.24 12.24 22.18
CA ARG A 641 -36.85 12.37 22.63
C ARG A 641 -35.88 11.81 21.58
N ILE A 642 -34.74 12.48 21.35
CA ILE A 642 -33.79 12.08 20.30
C ILE A 642 -33.36 10.61 20.39
N PHE A 643 -33.03 10.10 21.58
CA PHE A 643 -32.59 8.72 21.76
C PHE A 643 -33.72 7.69 21.67
N LYS A 644 -34.97 8.10 21.94
CA LYS A 644 -36.16 7.29 21.67
C LYS A 644 -36.45 7.19 20.17
N SER A 645 -36.18 8.24 19.40
CA SER A 645 -36.21 8.18 17.93
C SER A 645 -35.08 7.28 17.41
N LEU A 646 -33.86 7.49 17.90
CA LEU A 646 -32.68 6.72 17.52
C LEU A 646 -32.85 5.22 17.79
N ALA A 647 -33.42 4.83 18.93
CA ALA A 647 -33.73 3.43 19.25
C ALA A 647 -34.72 2.75 18.29
N ARG A 648 -35.49 3.52 17.50
CA ARG A 648 -36.45 2.97 16.52
C ARG A 648 -35.83 2.69 15.15
N THR A 649 -34.65 3.24 14.86
CA THR A 649 -33.91 3.02 13.61
C THR A 649 -33.35 1.59 13.54
N SER A 650 -32.89 1.14 12.37
CA SER A 650 -32.32 -0.20 12.21
C SER A 650 -31.06 -0.39 13.05
N LEU A 651 -30.17 0.61 13.06
CA LEU A 651 -28.99 0.66 13.93
C LEU A 651 -29.38 0.70 15.41
N GLY A 652 -30.38 1.51 15.78
CA GLY A 652 -30.84 1.61 17.17
C GLY A 652 -31.32 0.28 17.75
N ARG A 653 -32.00 -0.53 16.94
CA ARG A 653 -32.40 -1.90 17.29
C ARG A 653 -31.21 -2.85 17.36
N LYS A 654 -30.34 -2.86 16.33
CA LYS A 654 -29.12 -3.68 16.27
C LYS A 654 -28.25 -3.50 17.52
N TYR A 655 -28.09 -2.27 17.99
CA TYR A 655 -27.24 -1.91 19.12
C TYR A 655 -27.96 -1.74 20.45
N LYS A 656 -29.26 -2.06 20.55
CA LYS A 656 -30.06 -1.97 21.79
C LYS A 656 -29.93 -0.61 22.50
N ILE A 657 -30.11 0.49 21.75
CA ILE A 657 -29.98 1.85 22.27
C ILE A 657 -30.94 2.09 23.43
N ASN A 658 -30.40 2.61 24.54
CA ASN A 658 -31.19 2.98 25.71
C ASN A 658 -31.99 4.28 25.43
N PRO A 659 -33.33 4.24 25.33
CA PRO A 659 -34.14 5.41 24.98
C PRO A 659 -34.24 6.45 26.10
N GLU A 660 -33.84 6.10 27.32
CA GLU A 660 -33.82 6.96 28.51
C GLU A 660 -32.41 7.52 28.80
N SER A 661 -31.41 7.26 27.94
CA SER A 661 -30.10 7.92 28.03
C SER A 661 -30.15 9.39 27.64
N GLY A 662 -29.18 10.17 28.13
CA GLY A 662 -29.07 11.61 27.90
C GLY A 662 -30.10 12.44 28.68
N SER A 663 -30.25 13.72 28.31
CA SER A 663 -31.19 14.63 28.93
C SER A 663 -32.62 14.36 28.47
N ALA A 664 -33.57 14.45 29.40
CA ALA A 664 -34.99 14.51 29.08
C ALA A 664 -35.42 15.88 28.49
N ARG A 665 -34.51 16.62 27.84
CA ARG A 665 -34.69 18.01 27.39
C ARG A 665 -34.50 18.21 25.88
N LEU A 666 -33.90 17.26 25.16
CA LEU A 666 -33.73 17.33 23.70
C LEU A 666 -34.74 16.43 22.97
N PHE A 667 -35.53 17.04 22.10
CA PHE A 667 -36.60 16.42 21.35
C PHE A 667 -36.44 16.66 19.84
N ILE A 668 -37.17 15.88 19.06
CA ILE A 668 -37.49 16.12 17.65
C ILE A 668 -39.01 16.18 17.50
N THR A 669 -39.49 16.78 16.41
CA THR A 669 -40.92 16.73 16.06
C THR A 669 -41.30 15.38 15.42
N ALA A 670 -42.58 15.02 15.50
CA ALA A 670 -43.10 13.82 14.84
C ALA A 670 -43.04 13.88 13.30
N GLU A 671 -42.96 15.09 12.71
CA GLU A 671 -42.69 15.28 11.28
C GLU A 671 -41.19 15.12 10.94
N PHE A 672 -40.28 15.31 11.89
CA PHE A 672 -38.84 15.08 11.69
C PHE A 672 -38.50 13.62 11.32
N GLU A 673 -39.28 12.65 11.83
CA GLU A 673 -39.16 11.23 11.46
C GLU A 673 -39.80 10.91 10.08
N ARG A 674 -40.58 11.83 9.49
CA ARG A 674 -41.38 11.58 8.28
C ARG A 674 -40.69 12.12 7.05
N THR A 675 -39.78 11.31 6.50
CA THR A 675 -39.15 11.57 5.20
C THR A 675 -39.83 10.77 4.09
N VAL A 676 -39.83 9.43 4.21
CA VAL A 676 -40.42 8.51 3.23
C VAL A 676 -41.42 7.53 3.86
N LYS A 677 -42.39 7.07 3.07
CA LYS A 677 -43.34 6.02 3.43
C LYS A 677 -42.66 4.67 3.25
N LEU A 678 -42.34 4.04 4.37
CA LEU A 678 -41.80 2.68 4.43
C LEU A 678 -42.94 1.68 4.66
N GLY A 679 -42.76 0.45 4.17
CA GLY A 679 -43.69 -0.66 4.46
C GLY A 679 -43.68 -1.00 5.95
N ILE A 680 -44.76 -1.64 6.42
CA ILE A 680 -44.88 -2.12 7.80
C ILE A 680 -43.64 -2.96 8.14
N GLU A 681 -43.06 -2.73 9.33
CA GLU A 681 -41.79 -3.29 9.83
C GLU A 681 -40.48 -2.85 9.15
N SER A 682 -40.49 -2.39 7.89
CA SER A 682 -39.28 -1.93 7.22
C SER A 682 -38.71 -0.63 7.82
N THR A 683 -37.38 -0.59 8.03
CA THR A 683 -36.63 0.59 8.47
C THR A 683 -35.57 0.93 7.44
N ASN A 684 -35.33 2.22 7.22
CA ASN A 684 -34.26 2.68 6.34
C ASN A 684 -33.65 3.96 6.89
N ASP A 685 -32.54 3.79 7.60
CA ASP A 685 -31.82 4.86 8.29
C ASP A 685 -31.18 5.86 7.29
N ASN A 686 -31.19 5.53 6.00
CA ASN A 686 -30.66 6.41 4.95
C ASN A 686 -31.43 7.72 4.76
N PHE A 687 -32.64 7.82 5.32
CA PHE A 687 -33.53 8.98 5.20
C PHE A 687 -33.65 9.82 6.50
N MET A 688 -32.72 9.64 7.45
CA MET A 688 -32.61 10.51 8.63
C MET A 688 -32.34 11.96 8.19
N ARG A 689 -33.19 12.90 8.64
CA ARG A 689 -33.05 14.32 8.28
C ARG A 689 -31.80 14.95 8.93
N PRO A 690 -31.10 15.86 8.22
CA PRO A 690 -30.04 16.67 8.82
C PRO A 690 -30.63 17.61 9.88
N VAL A 691 -29.88 17.82 10.97
CA VAL A 691 -30.31 18.69 12.08
C VAL A 691 -29.82 20.12 11.79
N GLN A 692 -30.74 20.97 11.34
CA GLN A 692 -30.45 22.35 10.90
C GLN A 692 -31.10 23.43 11.78
N TRP A 693 -32.31 23.17 12.26
CA TRP A 693 -33.16 24.13 12.95
C TRP A 693 -33.55 23.59 14.33
N ILE A 694 -33.27 24.36 15.38
CA ILE A 694 -33.62 24.00 16.77
C ILE A 694 -34.46 25.11 17.38
N LEU A 695 -35.68 24.80 17.79
CA LEU A 695 -36.50 25.67 18.61
C LEU A 695 -36.16 25.45 20.09
N TYR A 696 -35.62 26.46 20.76
CA TYR A 696 -35.07 26.38 22.10
C TYR A 696 -35.80 27.32 23.08
N CYS A 697 -36.14 26.80 24.26
CA CYS A 697 -36.66 27.54 25.40
C CYS A 697 -35.60 27.56 26.51
N PRO A 698 -35.20 28.74 27.04
CA PRO A 698 -34.26 28.83 28.16
C PRO A 698 -34.87 28.44 29.51
N SER A 699 -36.19 28.58 29.70
CA SER A 699 -36.85 28.33 30.99
C SER A 699 -38.35 28.01 30.82
N PRO A 700 -38.79 26.75 31.02
CA PRO A 700 -37.96 25.57 31.33
C PRO A 700 -37.03 25.20 30.17
N GLU A 701 -35.80 24.76 30.47
CA GLU A 701 -34.84 24.34 29.45
C GLU A 701 -35.39 23.18 28.60
N ALA A 702 -35.65 23.44 27.32
CA ALA A 702 -36.06 22.45 26.34
C ALA A 702 -35.58 22.85 24.93
N ALA A 703 -35.17 21.87 24.14
CA ALA A 703 -34.73 22.05 22.75
C ALA A 703 -35.48 21.06 21.84
N VAL A 704 -35.94 21.54 20.69
CA VAL A 704 -36.71 20.73 19.73
C VAL A 704 -36.12 20.92 18.35
N ALA A 705 -35.57 19.86 17.75
CA ALA A 705 -35.20 19.88 16.34
C ALA A 705 -36.47 19.81 15.47
N VAL A 706 -36.61 20.78 14.57
CA VAL A 706 -37.78 20.96 13.70
C VAL A 706 -37.38 20.79 12.24
N THR A 707 -38.32 20.47 11.36
CA THR A 707 -38.03 20.41 9.92
C THR A 707 -37.94 21.82 9.31
N PRO A 708 -37.32 22.01 8.13
CA PRO A 708 -37.34 23.30 7.44
C PRO A 708 -38.76 23.83 7.17
N GLU A 709 -39.71 22.94 6.86
CA GLU A 709 -41.11 23.26 6.61
C GLU A 709 -41.83 23.74 7.89
N GLU A 710 -41.52 23.14 9.04
CA GLU A 710 -41.98 23.63 10.35
C GLU A 710 -41.31 24.96 10.72
N ALA A 711 -40.00 25.09 10.48
CA ALA A 711 -39.23 26.29 10.78
C ALA A 711 -39.76 27.53 10.05
N GLU A 712 -40.14 27.41 8.77
CA GLU A 712 -40.71 28.51 7.99
C GLU A 712 -42.02 29.04 8.60
N ILE A 713 -42.90 28.16 9.08
CA ILE A 713 -44.15 28.57 9.75
C ILE A 713 -43.86 29.12 11.17
N LEU A 714 -42.83 28.62 11.84
CA LEU A 714 -42.41 29.11 13.15
C LEU A 714 -41.80 30.51 13.09
N LEU A 715 -41.01 30.86 12.07
CA LEU A 715 -40.33 32.16 11.91
C LEU A 715 -41.17 33.39 12.28
N PRO A 716 -42.40 33.61 11.74
CA PRO A 716 -43.23 34.76 12.13
C PRO A 716 -43.70 34.70 13.60
N LEU A 717 -43.90 33.51 14.16
CA LEU A 717 -44.25 33.34 15.58
C LEU A 717 -43.08 33.76 16.46
N VAL A 718 -41.86 33.23 16.20
CA VAL A 718 -40.66 33.50 17.03
C VAL A 718 -40.12 34.95 16.86
N ARG A 719 -40.63 35.74 15.91
CA ARG A 719 -40.25 37.17 15.74
C ARG A 719 -41.06 38.19 16.56
N ARG A 720 -42.10 37.76 17.28
CA ARG A 720 -42.94 38.62 18.14
C ARG A 720 -42.18 39.10 19.38
N SER A 721 -42.65 40.19 19.99
CA SER A 721 -41.95 40.92 21.05
C SER A 721 -41.92 40.25 22.43
N ASP A 722 -42.72 39.21 22.64
CA ASP A 722 -42.96 38.55 23.95
C ASP A 722 -42.91 37.03 23.78
N ASN A 723 -41.74 36.53 23.38
CA ASN A 723 -41.54 35.14 22.99
C ASN A 723 -40.68 34.36 23.98
N ALA A 724 -41.19 33.21 24.40
CA ALA A 724 -40.51 32.29 25.29
C ALA A 724 -39.46 31.40 24.60
N THR A 725 -39.41 31.40 23.26
CA THR A 725 -38.54 30.51 22.46
C THR A 725 -37.67 31.27 21.47
N TYR A 726 -36.60 30.59 21.02
CA TYR A 726 -35.59 31.08 20.09
C TYR A 726 -35.34 30.02 19.02
N LEU A 727 -35.37 30.38 17.75
CA LEU A 727 -35.00 29.50 16.64
C LEU A 727 -33.50 29.65 16.37
N LEU A 728 -32.75 28.56 16.55
CA LEU A 728 -31.31 28.47 16.41
C LEU A 728 -30.95 27.74 15.11
N THR A 729 -29.99 28.27 14.34
CA THR A 729 -29.36 27.51 13.25
C THR A 729 -28.22 26.65 13.77
N TYR A 730 -28.07 25.46 13.21
CA TYR A 730 -26.95 24.58 13.51
C TYR A 730 -26.50 23.81 12.27
N ALA A 731 -25.20 23.50 12.22
CA ALA A 731 -24.63 22.54 11.30
C ALA A 731 -23.53 21.78 12.06
N ALA A 732 -23.58 20.45 12.06
CA ALA A 732 -22.61 19.64 12.77
C ALA A 732 -21.25 19.64 12.04
N PRO A 733 -20.15 20.13 12.67
CA PRO A 733 -18.81 20.13 12.07
C PRO A 733 -18.39 18.73 11.61
N ALA A 734 -18.17 18.61 10.30
CA ALA A 734 -17.76 17.39 9.61
C ALA A 734 -16.29 17.42 9.20
N THR A 735 -15.76 18.56 8.76
CA THR A 735 -14.33 18.75 8.44
C THR A 735 -13.66 19.71 9.42
N ARG A 736 -12.32 19.66 9.50
CA ARG A 736 -11.51 20.46 10.44
C ARG A 736 -11.65 21.97 10.24
N ARG A 737 -11.89 22.41 9.00
CA ARG A 737 -11.98 23.83 8.62
C ARG A 737 -13.40 24.41 8.62
N MET A 738 -14.43 23.60 8.87
CA MET A 738 -15.79 24.13 9.06
C MET A 738 -15.85 25.06 10.28
N LEU A 739 -16.63 26.14 10.18
CA LEU A 739 -16.91 26.98 11.35
C LEU A 739 -17.59 26.14 12.44
N HIS A 740 -17.08 26.21 13.68
CA HIS A 740 -17.62 25.43 14.78
C HIS A 740 -18.91 26.06 15.33
N PHE A 741 -20.07 25.59 14.85
CA PHE A 741 -21.40 26.03 15.31
C PHE A 741 -21.78 25.53 16.72
N ASN A 742 -20.86 24.88 17.45
CA ASN A 742 -21.08 24.25 18.75
C ASN A 742 -21.59 25.22 19.84
N ASN A 743 -21.33 26.52 19.71
CA ASN A 743 -21.81 27.53 20.66
C ASN A 743 -23.28 27.94 20.44
N LEU A 744 -23.93 27.52 19.35
CA LEU A 744 -25.31 27.83 18.97
C LEU A 744 -25.66 29.33 18.88
N LYS A 745 -24.65 30.21 18.77
CA LYS A 745 -24.82 31.68 18.70
C LYS A 745 -24.75 32.26 17.28
N TYR A 746 -24.36 31.47 16.28
CA TYR A 746 -24.06 31.98 14.93
C TYR A 746 -25.20 32.80 14.31
N TYR A 747 -26.42 32.24 14.32
CA TYR A 747 -27.61 32.93 13.87
C TYR A 747 -28.83 32.42 14.66
N THR A 748 -29.56 33.35 15.28
CA THR A 748 -30.64 33.07 16.21
C THR A 748 -31.78 34.08 16.02
N ILE A 749 -33.03 33.60 16.07
CA ILE A 749 -34.23 34.41 15.85
C ILE A 749 -35.21 34.19 17.01
N PRO A 750 -35.46 35.21 17.88
CA PRO A 750 -34.76 36.48 17.93
C PRO A 750 -33.31 36.27 18.41
N SER A 751 -32.50 37.33 18.44
CA SER A 751 -31.14 37.24 18.95
C SER A 751 -31.15 36.84 20.44
N LEU A 752 -30.42 35.78 20.79
CA LEU A 752 -30.20 35.41 22.19
C LEU A 752 -29.44 36.52 22.95
N PRO A 753 -29.66 36.67 24.27
CA PRO A 753 -28.87 37.60 25.09
C PRO A 753 -27.37 37.30 25.01
N ASP A 754 -26.52 38.33 24.97
CA ASP A 754 -25.06 38.17 24.90
C ASP A 754 -24.50 37.28 26.03
N SER A 755 -25.10 37.37 27.22
CA SER A 755 -24.77 36.59 28.42
C SER A 755 -25.20 35.12 28.39
N TRP A 756 -26.01 34.70 27.42
CA TRP A 756 -26.41 33.29 27.29
C TRP A 756 -25.21 32.44 26.86
N SER A 757 -25.21 31.15 27.20
CA SER A 757 -24.24 30.17 26.70
C SER A 757 -24.91 28.82 26.52
N ALA A 758 -24.60 28.11 25.44
CA ALA A 758 -25.18 26.81 25.15
C ALA A 758 -24.89 25.80 26.28
N PRO A 759 -25.94 25.23 26.93
CA PRO A 759 -25.78 24.23 27.97
C PRO A 759 -24.95 23.03 27.49
N GLY A 760 -24.13 22.46 28.37
CA GLY A 760 -23.26 21.32 28.01
C GLY A 760 -24.03 20.13 27.46
N TRP A 761 -25.16 19.77 28.10
CA TRP A 761 -26.06 18.70 27.61
C TRP A 761 -26.51 18.93 26.17
N LEU A 762 -26.88 20.18 25.83
CA LEU A 762 -27.39 20.53 24.51
C LEU A 762 -26.29 20.39 23.45
N ARG A 763 -25.08 20.90 23.73
CA ARG A 763 -23.94 20.79 22.80
C ARG A 763 -23.56 19.34 22.52
N THR A 764 -23.51 18.53 23.56
CA THR A 764 -23.09 17.11 23.47
C THR A 764 -24.14 16.25 22.78
N GLU A 765 -25.41 16.34 23.19
CA GLU A 765 -26.48 15.51 22.66
C GLU A 765 -26.90 15.93 21.24
N LEU A 766 -26.98 17.23 20.96
CA LEU A 766 -27.24 17.74 19.61
C LEU A 766 -26.05 17.44 18.69
N GLY A 767 -24.82 17.59 19.17
CA GLY A 767 -23.60 17.24 18.46
C GLY A 767 -23.59 15.77 18.05
N PHE A 768 -23.84 14.88 19.00
CA PHE A 768 -23.95 13.44 18.75
C PHE A 768 -25.08 13.12 17.76
N PHE A 769 -26.32 13.51 18.08
CA PHE A 769 -27.50 13.21 17.26
C PHE A 769 -27.46 13.84 15.86
N ALA A 770 -26.62 14.85 15.63
CA ALA A 770 -26.43 15.44 14.32
C ALA A 770 -25.32 14.77 13.48
N GLY A 771 -24.52 13.86 14.07
CA GLY A 771 -23.37 13.24 13.41
C GLY A 771 -22.15 14.15 13.32
N ARG A 772 -21.79 14.84 14.42
CA ARG A 772 -20.61 15.72 14.51
C ARG A 772 -19.31 14.90 14.60
N LEU A 773 -18.33 15.23 13.75
CA LEU A 773 -17.01 14.59 13.72
C LEU A 773 -15.96 15.39 14.50
N TYR A 774 -16.05 16.72 14.47
CA TYR A 774 -15.13 17.64 15.18
C TYR A 774 -15.84 18.31 16.36
N PHE A 775 -15.27 18.16 17.56
CA PHE A 775 -15.75 18.74 18.82
C PHE A 775 -14.59 19.42 19.57
N GLU A 776 -14.88 20.29 20.53
CA GLU A 776 -13.85 20.92 21.36
C GLU A 776 -13.39 19.99 22.49
N TRP A 777 -12.13 20.07 22.92
CA TRP A 777 -11.61 19.27 24.03
C TRP A 777 -12.45 19.38 25.32
N SER A 778 -13.06 20.55 25.56
CA SER A 778 -13.98 20.80 26.68
C SER A 778 -15.25 19.92 26.68
N GLU A 779 -15.61 19.34 25.53
CA GLU A 779 -16.78 18.47 25.35
C GLU A 779 -16.46 16.98 25.56
N TYR A 780 -15.18 16.58 25.48
CA TYR A 780 -14.72 15.18 25.44
C TYR A 780 -15.28 14.32 26.58
N SER A 781 -15.11 14.76 27.83
CA SER A 781 -15.59 14.03 29.01
C SER A 781 -17.11 13.78 28.98
N THR A 782 -17.89 14.79 28.55
CA THR A 782 -19.34 14.67 28.46
C THR A 782 -19.80 13.75 27.33
N ILE A 783 -19.03 13.66 26.23
CA ILE A 783 -19.28 12.69 25.15
C ILE A 783 -19.01 11.27 25.64
N CYS A 784 -17.91 11.05 26.39
CA CYS A 784 -17.63 9.75 27.02
C CYS A 784 -18.70 9.37 28.04
N ASP A 785 -19.12 10.28 28.92
CA ASP A 785 -20.20 10.05 29.89
C ASP A 785 -21.54 9.70 29.20
N LEU A 786 -21.89 10.37 28.10
CA LEU A 786 -23.09 10.06 27.30
C LEU A 786 -23.03 8.66 26.70
N LEU A 787 -21.88 8.28 26.14
CA LEU A 787 -21.68 6.96 25.53
C LEU A 787 -21.53 5.83 26.56
N GLY A 788 -21.18 6.14 27.81
CA GLY A 788 -20.85 5.17 28.85
C GLY A 788 -19.39 4.72 28.85
N ILE A 789 -18.50 5.47 28.19
CA ILE A 789 -17.07 5.17 28.08
C ILE A 789 -16.34 5.70 29.32
N ASP A 790 -15.56 4.86 30.01
CA ASP A 790 -14.71 5.29 31.13
C ASP A 790 -13.42 5.94 30.63
N ALA A 791 -13.40 7.27 30.56
CA ALA A 791 -12.25 8.06 30.16
C ALA A 791 -11.03 7.97 31.10
N SER A 792 -11.16 7.30 32.27
CA SER A 792 -10.08 7.12 33.25
C SER A 792 -9.45 5.73 33.25
N ALA A 793 -10.10 4.74 32.62
CA ALA A 793 -9.51 3.42 32.40
C ALA A 793 -8.53 3.45 31.21
N PRO A 794 -7.42 2.69 31.23
CA PRO A 794 -6.76 2.32 29.99
C PRO A 794 -7.77 1.53 29.16
N MET A 795 -8.10 2.00 27.95
CA MET A 795 -9.25 1.54 27.16
C MET A 795 -9.21 0.02 26.95
N LEU A 796 -10.04 -0.70 27.73
CA LEU A 796 -10.28 -2.13 27.61
C LEU A 796 -11.52 -2.33 26.74
N ASN A 797 -11.41 -3.14 25.69
CA ASN A 797 -12.56 -3.57 24.92
C ASN A 797 -13.30 -4.67 25.68
N GLU A 798 -14.48 -4.36 26.23
CA GLU A 798 -15.41 -5.36 26.75
C GLU A 798 -16.04 -6.14 25.59
N SER A 799 -15.52 -7.35 25.34
CA SER A 799 -16.12 -8.31 24.40
C SER A 799 -16.20 -9.73 24.98
N GLU A 800 -16.45 -9.84 26.29
CA GLU A 800 -16.85 -11.10 26.96
C GLU A 800 -17.97 -10.84 27.98
N SER A 801 -19.22 -11.16 27.63
CA SER A 801 -20.18 -11.84 28.51
C SER A 801 -21.57 -12.00 27.87
N SER A 802 -22.17 -13.19 28.07
CA SER A 802 -23.58 -13.53 27.80
C SER A 802 -24.01 -13.65 26.34
N GLU A 803 -23.50 -14.67 25.65
CA GLU A 803 -24.38 -15.56 24.88
C GLU A 803 -24.68 -16.83 25.69
N GLY A 804 -25.82 -17.47 25.42
CA GLY A 804 -26.47 -18.45 26.30
C GLY A 804 -27.57 -17.79 27.17
N ASP A 805 -28.78 -18.33 27.30
CA ASP A 805 -29.24 -19.67 26.96
C ASP A 805 -30.73 -19.68 26.57
N THR A 806 -31.13 -20.49 25.59
CA THR A 806 -32.53 -20.77 25.23
C THR A 806 -32.70 -22.21 24.75
N SER A 807 -32.75 -23.17 25.69
CA SER A 807 -33.44 -24.45 25.48
C SER A 807 -33.88 -25.06 26.81
N ASP A 808 -35.08 -25.63 26.83
CA ASP A 808 -35.61 -26.39 27.97
C ASP A 808 -34.75 -27.64 28.27
N GLU A 809 -34.58 -27.99 29.55
CA GLU A 809 -34.96 -29.33 30.00
C GLU A 809 -35.15 -29.51 31.53
N ARG A 810 -36.34 -30.00 31.88
CA ARG A 810 -36.77 -30.85 33.02
C ARG A 810 -35.95 -30.91 34.32
N ALA A 811 -36.64 -30.61 35.42
CA ALA A 811 -36.21 -30.89 36.79
C ALA A 811 -36.36 -32.37 37.20
N THR A 812 -35.43 -32.86 38.04
CA THR A 812 -35.74 -33.82 39.13
C THR A 812 -34.85 -33.59 40.36
N GLU A 813 -35.50 -33.73 41.51
CA GLU A 813 -35.13 -33.59 42.91
C GLU A 813 -33.75 -34.14 43.39
N ALA A 814 -33.15 -33.46 44.39
CA ALA A 814 -32.67 -34.09 45.63
C ALA A 814 -32.41 -33.08 46.78
N SER A 815 -33.03 -33.34 47.94
CA SER A 815 -32.81 -32.88 49.34
C SER A 815 -31.58 -32.00 49.71
N ASN A 816 -31.71 -30.94 50.53
CA ASN A 816 -31.79 -30.95 52.02
C ASN A 816 -30.73 -31.88 52.67
N GLU A 817 -29.97 -31.60 53.73
CA GLU A 817 -29.91 -30.60 54.83
C GLU A 817 -28.49 -30.74 55.48
N THR A 818 -28.01 -30.05 56.53
CA THR A 818 -28.56 -29.11 57.54
C THR A 818 -27.45 -28.11 57.96
N ALA A 819 -27.73 -27.15 58.86
CA ALA A 819 -26.73 -26.29 59.51
C ALA A 819 -26.39 -26.73 60.95
N ILE A 820 -25.12 -26.63 61.38
CA ILE A 820 -24.72 -26.55 62.80
C ILE A 820 -23.60 -25.51 62.96
N THR A 821 -23.76 -24.62 63.95
CA THR A 821 -22.77 -23.62 64.39
C THR A 821 -22.34 -23.95 65.82
N ILE A 822 -21.06 -23.71 66.21
CA ILE A 822 -20.60 -23.29 67.56
C ILE A 822 -19.05 -23.18 67.56
N PRO A 823 -18.41 -22.31 68.39
CA PRO A 823 -17.24 -21.56 67.92
C PRO A 823 -15.97 -21.57 68.81
N ALA A 824 -14.97 -20.81 68.34
CA ALA A 824 -13.86 -20.14 69.05
C ALA A 824 -12.62 -20.95 69.52
N THR A 825 -11.42 -20.48 69.09
CA THR A 825 -10.40 -19.87 69.98
C THR A 825 -9.24 -19.18 69.22
N ASP A 826 -8.98 -17.93 69.62
CA ASP A 826 -7.74 -17.12 69.69
C ASP A 826 -6.51 -17.30 68.75
N GLY A 827 -6.00 -16.16 68.26
CA GLY A 827 -4.59 -16.01 67.83
C GLY A 827 -4.25 -14.83 66.89
N GLN A 828 -4.06 -13.61 67.43
CA GLN A 828 -3.25 -12.46 66.91
C GLN A 828 -3.35 -12.10 65.38
N ILE A 829 -3.93 -10.96 64.94
CA ILE A 829 -3.50 -9.54 65.13
C ILE A 829 -2.01 -9.38 64.74
N ASP A 830 -1.63 -8.68 63.65
CA ASP A 830 -1.94 -7.26 63.45
C ASP A 830 -2.00 -6.73 62.00
N SER A 831 -2.67 -5.59 61.82
CA SER A 831 -2.59 -4.63 60.71
C SER A 831 -2.95 -5.03 59.25
N LYS A 832 -4.20 -4.77 58.85
CA LYS A 832 -4.51 -4.21 57.51
C LYS A 832 -5.82 -3.40 57.53
N GLU A 833 -5.78 -2.20 56.97
CA GLU A 833 -6.88 -1.24 57.03
C GLU A 833 -8.11 -1.70 56.22
N ILE A 834 -9.29 -1.48 56.80
CA ILE A 834 -10.58 -1.66 56.13
C ILE A 834 -10.87 -0.39 55.33
N SER A 835 -10.88 -0.50 53.99
CA SER A 835 -11.61 0.46 53.15
C SER A 835 -12.83 -0.25 52.56
N SER A 836 -14.00 0.35 52.78
CA SER A 836 -15.29 -0.25 52.44
C SER A 836 -15.59 -0.14 50.95
N SER A 837 -15.58 -1.26 50.24
CA SER A 837 -16.05 -1.36 48.86
C SER A 837 -17.58 -1.22 48.81
N ARG A 838 -18.08 0.02 48.83
CA ARG A 838 -19.40 0.31 48.27
C ARG A 838 -19.43 -0.19 46.82
N PRO A 839 -20.48 -0.90 46.36
CA PRO A 839 -20.61 -1.23 44.96
C PRO A 839 -20.68 0.07 44.16
N LYS A 840 -19.77 0.25 43.19
CA LYS A 840 -19.88 1.35 42.21
C LYS A 840 -21.16 1.12 41.39
N PRO A 841 -22.00 2.15 41.16
CA PRO A 841 -23.15 1.99 40.28
C PRO A 841 -22.68 1.68 38.86
N GLN A 842 -23.26 0.65 38.24
CA GLN A 842 -23.10 0.43 36.80
C GLN A 842 -23.62 1.67 36.05
N ARG A 843 -22.73 2.33 35.29
CA ARG A 843 -23.10 3.45 34.43
C ARG A 843 -23.88 2.90 33.23
N THR A 844 -25.18 3.18 33.14
CA THR A 844 -25.98 2.79 31.99
C THR A 844 -25.71 3.75 30.82
N GLY A 845 -24.72 3.40 29.99
CA GLY A 845 -24.40 4.13 28.77
C GLY A 845 -25.49 4.08 27.70
N LEU A 846 -25.29 4.84 26.62
CA LEU A 846 -26.22 4.92 25.49
C LEU A 846 -26.41 3.56 24.77
N SER A 847 -25.35 2.75 24.70
CA SER A 847 -25.31 1.44 24.04
C SER A 847 -24.40 0.49 24.83
N PRO A 848 -24.69 -0.82 24.92
CA PRO A 848 -23.75 -1.82 25.43
C PRO A 848 -22.50 -2.01 24.54
N LYS A 849 -22.49 -1.49 23.30
CA LYS A 849 -21.33 -1.52 22.40
C LYS A 849 -21.07 -0.12 21.84
N PRO A 850 -20.60 0.84 22.66
CA PRO A 850 -20.60 2.27 22.31
C PRO A 850 -19.68 2.61 21.14
N PHE A 851 -18.51 1.97 21.06
CA PHE A 851 -17.51 2.18 20.01
C PHE A 851 -18.04 1.80 18.61
N THR A 852 -18.45 0.54 18.44
CA THR A 852 -18.96 0.02 17.16
C THR A 852 -20.31 0.63 16.79
N PHE A 853 -21.19 0.90 17.76
CA PHE A 853 -22.41 1.66 17.49
C PHE A 853 -22.12 3.05 16.92
N THR A 854 -21.19 3.80 17.54
CA THR A 854 -20.91 5.17 17.10
C THR A 854 -20.24 5.17 15.73
N GLN A 855 -19.37 4.19 15.44
CA GLN A 855 -18.79 4.01 14.11
C GLN A 855 -19.86 3.78 13.04
N ASP A 856 -20.72 2.77 13.20
CA ASP A 856 -21.83 2.46 12.28
C ASP A 856 -22.79 3.66 12.12
N TYR A 857 -23.11 4.34 13.22
CA TYR A 857 -23.99 5.50 13.23
C TYR A 857 -23.41 6.67 12.43
N LEU A 858 -22.13 6.98 12.60
CA LEU A 858 -21.47 8.03 11.83
C LEU A 858 -21.40 7.69 10.34
N SER A 859 -21.12 6.44 9.97
CA SER A 859 -21.16 5.99 8.58
C SER A 859 -22.53 6.21 7.92
N VAL A 860 -23.64 6.02 8.65
CA VAL A 860 -24.99 6.34 8.14
C VAL A 860 -25.24 7.84 8.02
N ARG A 861 -24.73 8.63 8.99
CA ARG A 861 -24.86 10.10 9.01
C ARG A 861 -23.94 10.84 8.05
N ARG A 862 -22.84 10.19 7.63
CA ARG A 862 -21.71 10.72 6.85
C ARG A 862 -21.27 9.67 5.82
N ARG A 863 -22.17 9.28 4.90
CA ARG A 863 -21.81 8.36 3.81
C ARG A 863 -20.74 8.98 2.90
N GLY A 864 -19.88 8.13 2.34
CA GLY A 864 -18.74 8.55 1.51
C GLY A 864 -17.57 9.15 2.28
N GLN A 865 -17.80 9.75 3.46
CA GLN A 865 -16.80 10.48 4.22
C GLN A 865 -15.92 9.58 5.10
N GLU A 866 -14.59 9.72 4.97
CA GLU A 866 -13.64 9.01 5.82
C GLU A 866 -13.59 9.61 7.25
N ILE A 867 -14.28 8.97 8.19
CA ILE A 867 -14.33 9.46 9.58
C ILE A 867 -13.08 9.14 10.41
N SER A 868 -12.17 8.29 9.93
CA SER A 868 -11.06 7.69 10.70
C SER A 868 -10.08 8.74 11.27
N HIS A 869 -9.87 9.83 10.54
CA HIS A 869 -8.90 10.90 10.85
C HIS A 869 -9.54 12.09 11.59
N THR A 870 -10.64 11.87 12.30
CA THR A 870 -11.38 12.90 13.07
C THR A 870 -11.34 12.63 14.58
N PRO A 871 -11.61 13.62 15.46
CA PRO A 871 -11.78 13.40 16.90
C PRO A 871 -12.78 12.30 17.23
N MET A 872 -13.94 12.31 16.57
CA MET A 872 -14.96 11.30 16.82
C MET A 872 -14.53 9.92 16.28
N GLY A 873 -13.85 9.85 15.13
CA GLY A 873 -13.28 8.61 14.62
C GLY A 873 -12.22 7.98 15.53
N PHE A 874 -11.34 8.80 16.11
CA PHE A 874 -10.37 8.35 17.13
C PHE A 874 -11.10 7.77 18.34
N LEU A 875 -12.12 8.47 18.84
CA LEU A 875 -12.97 7.98 19.93
C LEU A 875 -13.66 6.65 19.56
N CYS A 876 -14.25 6.52 18.37
CA CYS A 876 -14.87 5.28 17.89
C CYS A 876 -13.90 4.09 17.78
N MET A 877 -12.63 4.35 17.44
CA MET A 877 -11.60 3.32 17.34
C MET A 877 -10.92 3.01 18.68
N GLY A 878 -11.32 3.66 19.78
CA GLY A 878 -10.67 3.52 21.09
C GLY A 878 -9.29 4.17 21.19
N LYS A 879 -8.87 4.95 20.17
CA LYS A 879 -7.55 5.61 20.13
C LYS A 879 -7.46 6.69 21.22
N PRO A 880 -6.30 6.83 21.89
CA PRO A 880 -6.11 7.85 22.91
C PRO A 880 -6.24 9.27 22.33
N LEU A 881 -7.04 10.11 22.99
CA LEU A 881 -7.18 11.53 22.70
C LEU A 881 -6.61 12.36 23.86
N HIS A 882 -5.90 13.44 23.51
CA HIS A 882 -5.28 14.36 24.45
C HIS A 882 -5.47 15.80 23.97
N GLU A 883 -5.49 16.76 24.90
CA GLU A 883 -5.65 18.20 24.62
C GLU A 883 -4.68 18.74 23.56
N ASN A 884 -3.44 18.25 23.55
CA ASN A 884 -2.39 18.69 22.63
C ASN A 884 -2.49 18.11 21.20
N HIS A 885 -3.50 17.27 20.93
CA HIS A 885 -3.71 16.66 19.62
C HIS A 885 -3.97 17.72 18.54
N ALA A 886 -3.50 17.49 17.31
CA ALA A 886 -3.61 18.46 16.21
C ALA A 886 -5.06 18.92 15.92
N PHE A 887 -6.04 18.08 16.26
CA PHE A 887 -7.47 18.38 16.13
C PHE A 887 -7.98 19.53 17.02
N PHE A 888 -7.34 19.76 18.17
CA PHE A 888 -7.80 20.74 19.17
C PHE A 888 -6.93 22.01 19.21
N ARG A 889 -5.92 22.10 18.34
CA ARG A 889 -5.07 23.30 18.21
C ARG A 889 -5.86 24.41 17.52
N LEU A 890 -6.23 25.43 18.28
CA LEU A 890 -6.79 26.67 17.75
C LEU A 890 -5.77 27.36 16.83
N GLU A 891 -6.14 27.57 15.57
CA GLU A 891 -5.40 28.46 14.67
C GLU A 891 -5.41 29.89 15.24
N GLN A 892 -4.27 30.32 15.80
CA GLN A 892 -4.05 31.72 16.12
C GLN A 892 -3.80 32.52 14.84
N SER A 893 -4.87 32.76 14.08
CA SER A 893 -4.87 33.61 12.88
C SER A 893 -4.61 35.08 13.27
N THR A 894 -3.33 35.38 13.52
CA THR A 894 -2.80 36.70 13.87
C THR A 894 -2.48 37.52 12.61
N ARG A 895 -3.36 37.47 11.62
CA ARG A 895 -3.33 38.34 10.44
C ARG A 895 -4.72 38.95 10.20
N PRO A 896 -4.84 40.29 10.08
CA PRO A 896 -6.14 40.93 9.98
C PRO A 896 -6.83 40.56 8.66
N LYS A 897 -7.99 39.90 8.74
CA LYS A 897 -8.85 39.63 7.59
C LYS A 897 -9.22 40.95 6.90
N LYS A 898 -8.58 41.27 5.77
CA LYS A 898 -9.07 42.31 4.86
C LYS A 898 -10.47 41.88 4.40
N ARG A 899 -11.47 42.73 4.64
CA ARG A 899 -12.83 42.50 4.17
C ARG A 899 -12.81 42.39 2.64
N LEU A 900 -13.20 41.23 2.12
CA LEU A 900 -13.57 41.10 0.70
C LEU A 900 -14.80 41.98 0.46
N ALA A 901 -14.74 42.82 -0.57
CA ALA A 901 -15.87 43.63 -1.01
C ALA A 901 -16.83 42.77 -1.86
N PRO A 902 -18.15 42.98 -1.78
CA PRO A 902 -19.08 42.27 -2.64
C PRO A 902 -18.92 42.74 -4.09
N VAL A 903 -18.64 41.80 -5.01
CA VAL A 903 -18.71 42.07 -6.44
C VAL A 903 -20.17 42.26 -6.82
N ALA A 904 -20.49 43.39 -7.45
CA ALA A 904 -21.84 43.71 -7.87
C ALA A 904 -22.29 42.77 -9.01
N MET A 905 -23.53 42.29 -8.96
CA MET A 905 -24.13 41.57 -10.08
C MET A 905 -24.40 42.57 -11.21
N ALA A 906 -23.67 42.42 -12.32
CA ALA A 906 -24.01 43.10 -13.57
C ALA A 906 -25.20 42.39 -14.21
N GLN A 907 -26.30 43.13 -14.44
CA GLN A 907 -27.42 42.63 -15.24
C GLN A 907 -26.98 42.51 -16.70
N VAL A 908 -27.35 41.40 -17.34
CA VAL A 908 -27.27 41.26 -18.79
C VAL A 908 -28.52 41.90 -19.38
N ASP A 909 -28.33 42.92 -20.22
CA ASP A 909 -29.35 43.40 -21.16
C ASP A 909 -28.87 43.12 -22.59
N GLY A 910 -29.79 42.83 -23.49
CA GLY A 910 -29.49 42.28 -24.82
C GLY A 910 -29.24 43.35 -25.89
N GLY A 911 -28.49 43.00 -26.95
CA GLY A 911 -28.26 43.89 -28.09
C GLY A 911 -27.33 43.33 -29.18
N ASP A 912 -27.93 42.63 -30.14
CA ASP A 912 -27.56 42.42 -31.54
C ASP A 912 -26.09 42.49 -32.04
N ALA A 913 -25.63 41.30 -32.45
CA ALA A 913 -25.05 40.97 -33.77
C ALA A 913 -24.18 41.97 -34.56
N GLU A 914 -22.99 41.50 -34.97
CA GLU A 914 -22.65 41.49 -36.41
C GLU A 914 -21.75 40.30 -36.80
N ARG A 915 -21.83 39.85 -38.05
CA ARG A 915 -21.12 38.68 -38.59
C ARG A 915 -19.93 39.11 -39.46
N VAL A 916 -18.79 38.45 -39.27
CA VAL A 916 -17.86 38.14 -40.38
C VAL A 916 -17.40 36.70 -40.18
N GLY A 917 -17.55 35.87 -41.21
CA GLY A 917 -16.99 34.53 -41.24
C GLY A 917 -15.99 34.42 -42.39
N ASP A 918 -15.12 33.43 -42.33
CA ASP A 918 -14.53 32.80 -43.51
C ASP A 918 -14.28 31.33 -43.19
N ASP A 919 -14.34 30.49 -44.22
CA ASP A 919 -14.62 29.05 -44.08
C ASP A 919 -13.42 28.18 -43.64
N MET A 920 -13.71 27.09 -42.93
CA MET A 920 -12.87 25.88 -42.99
C MET A 920 -13.74 24.62 -43.09
N GLU A 921 -13.15 23.61 -43.74
CA GLU A 921 -13.85 22.58 -44.51
C GLU A 921 -14.55 21.50 -43.67
N VAL A 922 -15.73 21.06 -44.12
CA VAL A 922 -16.59 20.10 -43.39
C VAL A 922 -16.16 18.65 -43.68
N GLY A 923 -15.53 18.00 -42.70
CA GLY A 923 -15.46 16.55 -42.62
C GLY A 923 -16.78 15.96 -42.09
N GLU A 924 -17.20 14.80 -42.61
CA GLU A 924 -18.52 14.22 -42.36
C GLU A 924 -18.78 13.87 -40.88
N TYR A 925 -19.99 14.19 -40.41
CA TYR A 925 -20.44 14.00 -39.03
C TYR A 925 -21.18 12.67 -38.88
N ASP A 926 -20.59 11.71 -38.14
CA ASP A 926 -21.28 10.50 -37.67
C ASP A 926 -22.23 10.86 -36.51
N PRO A 927 -23.56 10.67 -36.63
CA PRO A 927 -24.52 11.05 -35.59
C PRO A 927 -24.50 10.16 -34.33
N SER A 928 -23.63 9.15 -34.23
CA SER A 928 -23.59 8.22 -33.08
C SER A 928 -22.75 8.70 -31.89
N ALA A 929 -21.90 9.73 -32.06
CA ALA A 929 -20.98 10.21 -31.03
C ALA A 929 -21.62 11.20 -30.02
N ALA A 930 -22.61 10.74 -29.25
CA ALA A 930 -23.17 11.51 -28.13
C ALA A 930 -22.26 11.41 -26.87
N LEU A 931 -21.45 12.45 -26.64
CA LEU A 931 -20.67 12.62 -25.42
C LEU A 931 -21.57 12.67 -24.16
N ARG A 932 -21.30 11.76 -23.22
CA ARG A 932 -21.54 11.78 -21.76
C ARG A 932 -20.97 10.46 -21.23
N GLY A 933 -20.02 10.41 -20.31
CA GLY A 933 -19.70 11.36 -19.26
C GLY A 933 -19.73 10.59 -17.94
N ASP A 934 -18.61 10.66 -17.21
CA ASP A 934 -18.45 10.32 -15.79
C ASP A 934 -18.42 8.82 -15.42
N GLU A 935 -17.19 8.31 -15.35
CA GLU A 935 -16.46 7.84 -14.15
C GLU A 935 -17.17 7.03 -13.03
N GLU A 936 -16.39 6.12 -12.44
CA GLU A 936 -16.61 5.35 -11.18
C GLU A 936 -17.69 4.23 -11.19
N HIS A 937 -17.50 3.03 -10.61
CA HIS A 937 -16.55 2.52 -9.60
C HIS A 937 -16.12 1.07 -9.95
N GLU A 938 -14.88 0.68 -9.64
CA GLU A 938 -14.48 -0.73 -9.56
C GLU A 938 -14.82 -1.30 -8.17
N GLU A 939 -15.76 -2.24 -8.10
CA GLU A 939 -16.07 -2.97 -6.86
C GLU A 939 -15.11 -4.16 -6.72
N ILE A 940 -14.25 -4.15 -5.71
CA ILE A 940 -13.26 -5.21 -5.47
C ILE A 940 -14.00 -6.46 -4.99
N GLU A 941 -14.22 -7.41 -5.91
CA GLU A 941 -14.82 -8.70 -5.61
C GLU A 941 -13.83 -9.58 -4.84
N TYR A 942 -14.03 -9.70 -3.53
CA TYR A 942 -13.27 -10.62 -2.68
C TYR A 942 -13.69 -12.07 -2.95
N ASP A 943 -12.71 -12.98 -2.95
CA ASP A 943 -12.96 -14.39 -3.21
C ASP A 943 -13.91 -15.00 -2.16
N GLU A 944 -15.02 -15.59 -2.60
CA GLU A 944 -15.94 -16.29 -1.70
C GLU A 944 -15.25 -17.46 -0.97
N ALA A 945 -14.20 -18.07 -1.56
CA ALA A 945 -13.38 -19.10 -0.91
C ALA A 945 -12.47 -18.55 0.21
N GLU A 946 -12.32 -17.23 0.34
CA GLU A 946 -11.73 -16.61 1.54
C GLU A 946 -12.77 -16.21 2.60
N MET A 947 -14.07 -16.14 2.23
CA MET A 947 -15.18 -15.82 3.14
C MET A 947 -15.90 -17.05 3.70
N TYR A 948 -15.97 -18.15 2.95
CA TYR A 948 -16.67 -19.38 3.32
C TYR A 948 -15.78 -20.63 3.10
N HIS A 949 -16.04 -21.66 3.91
CA HIS A 949 -15.25 -22.88 3.96
C HIS A 949 -15.84 -23.95 3.02
N GLU A 950 -15.08 -24.41 2.04
CA GLU A 950 -15.36 -25.70 1.39
C GLU A 950 -14.90 -26.84 2.33
N GLU A 951 -15.84 -27.65 2.82
CA GLU A 951 -15.51 -28.89 3.50
C GLU A 951 -14.94 -29.89 2.46
N GLU A 952 -13.71 -30.37 2.66
CA GLU A 952 -13.18 -31.48 1.87
C GLU A 952 -14.04 -32.74 2.13
N GLU A 953 -14.90 -33.11 1.18
CA GLU A 953 -15.65 -34.38 1.25
C GLU A 953 -14.67 -35.57 1.22
N ASP A 954 -14.47 -36.18 2.39
CA ASP A 954 -13.68 -37.40 2.54
C ASP A 954 -14.30 -38.56 1.70
N PRO A 955 -13.55 -39.21 0.80
CA PRO A 955 -14.07 -40.31 0.01
C PRO A 955 -14.28 -41.56 0.88
N VAL A 956 -15.52 -41.76 1.34
CA VAL A 956 -15.91 -42.88 2.21
C VAL A 956 -15.55 -44.23 1.58
N SER A 957 -14.65 -44.95 2.25
CA SER A 957 -14.24 -46.30 1.87
C SER A 957 -15.36 -47.33 2.14
N GLY A 958 -15.99 -47.87 1.10
CA GLY A 958 -16.96 -48.96 1.18
C GLY A 958 -16.47 -50.24 0.52
N SER A 959 -16.07 -51.25 1.30
CA SER A 959 -15.62 -52.55 0.79
C SER A 959 -16.63 -53.67 1.02
N ASN A 960 -17.00 -54.37 -0.06
CA ASN A 960 -17.57 -55.73 -0.14
C ASN A 960 -18.86 -56.06 0.63
N VAL A 961 -19.93 -56.33 -0.15
CA VAL A 961 -20.78 -57.55 -0.27
C VAL A 961 -21.96 -57.11 -1.18
N GLY A 962 -22.48 -57.84 -2.17
CA GLY A 962 -22.18 -59.17 -2.69
C GLY A 962 -23.45 -59.79 -3.28
N LYS A 963 -23.42 -60.18 -4.56
CA LYS A 963 -24.38 -61.00 -5.34
C LYS A 963 -25.70 -60.39 -5.88
N ASP A 964 -26.03 -60.95 -7.07
CA ASP A 964 -27.32 -61.19 -7.71
C ASP A 964 -28.21 -60.04 -8.25
N GLY A 965 -28.29 -59.96 -9.59
CA GLY A 965 -29.57 -60.25 -10.25
C GLY A 965 -30.30 -59.17 -11.07
N LYS A 966 -30.05 -59.17 -12.40
CA LYS A 966 -31.03 -58.97 -13.50
C LYS A 966 -31.83 -57.64 -13.66
N SER A 967 -31.58 -57.02 -14.82
CA SER A 967 -32.55 -56.68 -15.90
C SER A 967 -33.43 -55.42 -15.85
N SER A 968 -33.82 -54.97 -17.06
CA SER A 968 -34.77 -53.90 -17.43
C SER A 968 -34.29 -52.46 -17.17
N GLU A 969 -34.66 -51.41 -17.91
CA GLU A 969 -35.00 -51.18 -19.33
C GLU A 969 -35.18 -49.64 -19.49
N GLN A 970 -34.70 -49.10 -20.60
CA GLN A 970 -35.29 -48.02 -21.43
C GLN A 970 -36.09 -46.84 -20.82
N SER A 971 -35.56 -45.62 -20.97
CA SER A 971 -36.11 -44.49 -21.78
C SER A 971 -35.23 -43.25 -21.57
N ARG A 972 -34.80 -42.42 -22.55
CA ARG A 972 -35.44 -41.73 -23.68
C ARG A 972 -36.45 -40.62 -23.31
N HIS A 973 -35.96 -39.39 -23.11
CA HIS A 973 -36.29 -38.14 -23.86
C HIS A 973 -35.37 -37.01 -23.34
N ARG A 974 -34.71 -36.11 -24.10
CA ARG A 974 -34.89 -35.42 -25.40
C ARG A 974 -35.58 -34.05 -25.28
N GLY A 975 -34.80 -32.99 -25.59
CA GLY A 975 -35.25 -31.59 -25.74
C GLY A 975 -34.85 -30.69 -24.56
N GLY A 976 -34.36 -29.46 -24.74
CA GLY A 976 -33.99 -28.77 -25.99
C GLY A 976 -34.17 -27.25 -25.91
N ARG A 977 -33.08 -26.49 -26.18
CA ARG A 977 -33.01 -25.06 -26.55
C ARG A 977 -34.09 -24.10 -26.00
N ARG A 978 -33.63 -23.11 -25.23
CA ARG A 978 -33.45 -21.78 -25.83
C ARG A 978 -32.21 -21.10 -25.28
#